data_AF-A0A6I9MWM0-F1
#
_entry.id   AF-A0A6I9MWM0-F1
#
_cell.length_a   1.000
_cell.length_b   1.000
_cell.length_c   1.000
_cell.angle_alpha   90.00
_cell.angle_beta   90.00
_cell.angle_gamma   90.00
#
_symmetry.space_group_name_H-M   'P 1'
#
loop_
_entity.id
_entity.type
_entity.pdbx_description
1 polymer ?
#
loop_
_entity_poly.entity_id
_entity_poly.type
_entity_poly.pdbx_seq_one_letter_code
_entity_poly.pdbx_strand_id
1 'polypeptide(L)'
;MAGSKSALVLCMDVGFSMSNSAPGEEPAFELAKKVIQKFVQRQVFKETKDELALVLFGTDSTNNSLDQDDQYQHISVHRHLMVPDFELLEEIENKIHPESQQADWLDALVVCMDLLKKETQGKKCDRLNVVLLTDLNTQASSEQLDVIIENLKQADITLQFFLPFPAEEDEEVGGDAGEGGPCHPGTGKGLSREQQSGLDMVKHIMLSLDEEDGLTEIYSFRKAIEQLCMFKRIERKPMAWPCQLTIGSCLSIRIVGYKAVTEEKLKKIWATVDAQSNQKDDVKRETVYCLDDDNETEVPKEDTIQGFRYGSDIVPFDKIDQEHMKYKHDGKSFAVLGFAKQNMIRRHQFMGTQVIKIFPGRDDEHAGVALSALIRALDELNMVAIIRYAYDRRCNPQVGAAFPCIKLDYECLMYIQLPFMEDLRQYTFPSFENNKKFTPSDTQLSAVDSLIDSMMLVEKDENGDEKDMYKVHNIPNPSFQRHFQCVHHRAVCPGTPLPPMEPWLKAALERPDIITERCQAPLEEVKRKFPLTEVEKKKKVKTSAQIFGKDSEEPGAKKAKEEEDEEDYSLANIAEGPVTSVGSVDPARDFRTLLKKKSLSFGEVCQQLTHRIEQLLGNKNTHYYMKSITCIEAFREQSVKLGDASLYNGYLQSLKRSIPNRGLEVFWDLLVQDAITLISKDEVEGSTVSKSESNQFLVTEEKKEEAAAPPAEDTGDVDDLLDMM
;
A
#
# COMPACT_ATOMS: atom_id res chain seq x y z
N MET A 1 -12.05 27.79 8.05
CA MET A 1 -13.19 27.29 8.85
C MET A 1 -12.64 26.71 10.13
N ALA A 2 -13.08 27.20 11.28
CA ALA A 2 -12.67 26.68 12.58
C ALA A 2 -13.00 25.18 12.63
N GLY A 3 -12.03 24.34 13.05
CA GLY A 3 -12.33 22.94 13.31
C GLY A 3 -13.38 22.87 14.42
N SER A 4 -14.33 21.94 14.29
CA SER A 4 -15.27 21.62 15.36
C SER A 4 -14.45 21.25 16.59
N LYS A 5 -14.58 22.03 17.66
CA LYS A 5 -13.94 21.73 18.94
C LYS A 5 -14.92 20.92 19.77
N SER A 6 -14.49 19.78 20.28
CA SER A 6 -15.27 18.98 21.23
C SER A 6 -14.70 19.17 22.63
N ALA A 7 -15.57 19.21 23.63
CA ALA A 7 -15.16 19.14 25.03
C ALA A 7 -15.54 17.75 25.58
N LEU A 8 -14.58 17.10 26.22
CA LEU A 8 -14.73 15.75 26.74
C LEU A 8 -14.35 15.72 28.22
N VAL A 9 -15.17 15.03 29.03
CA VAL A 9 -14.79 14.64 30.39
C VAL A 9 -14.66 13.14 30.46
N LEU A 10 -13.47 12.68 30.86
CA LEU A 10 -13.23 11.29 31.22
C LEU A 10 -13.46 11.15 32.72
N CYS A 11 -14.42 10.31 33.10
CA CYS A 11 -14.74 10.01 34.48
C CYS A 11 -14.34 8.55 34.77
N MET A 12 -13.30 8.37 35.58
CA MET A 12 -12.71 7.06 35.88
C MET A 12 -12.94 6.68 37.35
N ASP A 13 -13.42 5.46 37.55
CA ASP A 13 -13.52 4.83 38.86
C ASP A 13 -12.14 4.34 39.32
N VAL A 14 -11.68 4.85 40.46
CA VAL A 14 -10.43 4.44 41.12
C VAL A 14 -10.71 3.64 42.40
N GLY A 15 -11.96 3.27 42.66
CA GLY A 15 -12.33 2.59 43.90
C GLY A 15 -11.74 1.18 44.03
N PHE A 16 -11.73 0.66 45.25
CA PHE A 16 -11.15 -0.64 45.57
C PHE A 16 -11.78 -1.80 44.77
N SER A 17 -13.07 -1.70 44.44
CA SER A 17 -13.80 -2.72 43.67
C SER A 17 -13.21 -2.97 42.29
N MET A 18 -12.69 -1.91 41.64
CA MET A 18 -12.09 -1.97 40.31
C MET A 18 -10.77 -2.77 40.26
N SER A 19 -10.15 -3.02 41.42
CA SER A 19 -8.92 -3.81 41.54
C SER A 19 -9.18 -5.32 41.64
N ASN A 20 -10.43 -5.73 41.84
CA ASN A 20 -10.77 -7.14 41.99
C ASN A 20 -10.79 -7.82 40.60
N SER A 21 -9.99 -8.88 40.44
CA SER A 21 -10.03 -9.72 39.23
C SER A 21 -9.98 -11.20 39.56
N ALA A 22 -10.55 -12.02 38.67
CA ALA A 22 -10.39 -13.46 38.72
C ALA A 22 -8.95 -13.86 38.35
N PRO A 23 -8.43 -15.00 38.85
CA PRO A 23 -7.09 -15.47 38.50
C PRO A 23 -6.94 -15.63 36.98
N GLY A 24 -6.03 -14.88 36.37
CA GLY A 24 -5.77 -14.91 34.91
C GLY A 24 -6.46 -13.78 34.14
N GLU A 25 -7.29 -12.96 34.78
CA GLU A 25 -7.90 -11.77 34.17
C GLU A 25 -7.20 -10.49 34.63
N GLU A 26 -6.98 -9.57 33.69
CA GLU A 26 -6.52 -8.22 34.01
C GLU A 26 -7.60 -7.49 34.81
N PRO A 27 -7.25 -6.75 35.87
CA PRO A 27 -8.23 -6.01 36.66
C PRO A 27 -8.92 -4.93 35.85
N ALA A 28 -10.20 -4.69 36.18
CA ALA A 28 -11.03 -3.70 35.49
C ALA A 28 -10.38 -2.32 35.48
N PHE A 29 -9.68 -1.96 36.56
CA PHE A 29 -8.88 -0.75 36.67
C PHE A 29 -7.78 -0.66 35.59
N GLU A 30 -7.00 -1.71 35.38
CA GLU A 30 -5.94 -1.71 34.37
C GLU A 30 -6.51 -1.65 32.95
N LEU A 31 -7.63 -2.33 32.71
CA LEU A 31 -8.35 -2.26 31.44
C LEU A 31 -8.88 -0.85 31.17
N ALA A 32 -9.52 -0.21 32.15
CA ALA A 32 -10.00 1.17 32.07
C ALA A 32 -8.84 2.16 31.85
N LYS A 33 -7.73 1.97 32.57
CA LYS A 33 -6.50 2.76 32.41
C LYS A 33 -5.93 2.63 30.99
N LYS A 34 -5.85 1.41 30.43
CA LYS A 34 -5.44 1.18 29.04
C LYS A 34 -6.38 1.88 28.05
N VAL A 35 -7.69 1.76 28.24
CA VAL A 35 -8.72 2.42 27.40
C VAL A 35 -8.50 3.94 27.36
N ILE A 36 -8.33 4.58 28.53
CA ILE A 36 -8.06 6.01 28.63
C ILE A 36 -6.71 6.37 28.01
N GLN A 37 -5.65 5.60 28.29
CA GLN A 37 -4.31 5.85 27.74
C GLN A 37 -4.33 5.80 26.21
N LYS A 38 -4.96 4.80 25.61
CA LYS A 38 -5.13 4.70 24.14
C LYS A 38 -5.95 5.84 23.58
N PHE A 39 -6.97 6.27 24.32
CA PHE A 39 -7.78 7.41 23.93
C PHE A 39 -6.96 8.70 23.87
N VAL A 40 -6.26 9.03 24.96
CA VAL A 40 -5.42 10.22 25.06
C VAL A 40 -4.28 10.17 24.05
N GLN A 41 -3.60 9.02 23.88
CA GLN A 41 -2.55 8.82 22.88
C GLN A 41 -3.04 9.23 21.48
N ARG A 42 -4.20 8.74 21.06
CA ARG A 42 -4.74 9.07 19.73
C ARG A 42 -5.06 10.55 19.60
N GLN A 43 -5.59 11.20 20.64
CA GLN A 43 -5.88 12.64 20.61
C GLN A 43 -4.60 13.48 20.49
N VAL A 44 -3.59 13.17 21.29
CA VAL A 44 -2.27 13.82 21.27
C VAL A 44 -1.59 13.65 19.91
N PHE A 45 -1.48 12.41 19.42
CA PHE A 45 -0.75 12.14 18.17
C PHE A 45 -1.47 12.61 16.90
N LYS A 46 -2.82 12.68 16.93
CA LYS A 46 -3.62 13.25 15.85
C LYS A 46 -3.66 14.79 15.89
N GLU A 47 -3.14 15.41 16.95
CA GLU A 47 -3.16 16.86 17.20
C GLU A 47 -4.58 17.42 17.08
N THR A 48 -5.53 16.76 17.72
CA THR A 48 -6.89 17.29 17.80
C THR A 48 -6.90 18.54 18.68
N LYS A 49 -7.82 19.45 18.37
CA LYS A 49 -8.06 20.66 19.18
C LYS A 49 -9.16 20.42 20.20
N ASP A 50 -9.44 19.15 20.49
CA ASP A 50 -10.43 18.75 21.46
C ASP A 50 -9.85 19.00 22.85
N GLU A 51 -10.68 19.53 23.74
CA GLU A 51 -10.28 19.77 25.12
C GLU A 51 -10.78 18.60 25.97
N LEU A 52 -9.94 18.17 26.91
CA LEU A 52 -10.15 17.00 27.72
C LEU A 52 -9.96 17.34 29.19
N ALA A 53 -10.89 16.89 30.02
CA ALA A 53 -10.80 16.90 31.48
C ALA A 53 -10.79 15.47 32.01
N LEU A 54 -10.14 15.26 33.16
CA LEU A 54 -10.07 13.98 33.83
C LEU A 54 -10.61 14.13 35.26
N VAL A 55 -11.68 13.40 35.55
CA VAL A 55 -12.34 13.31 36.85
C VAL A 55 -12.15 11.89 37.37
N LEU A 56 -11.71 11.78 38.62
CA LEU A 56 -11.54 10.52 39.32
C LEU A 56 -12.56 10.46 40.45
N PHE A 57 -13.20 9.31 40.63
CA PHE A 57 -14.12 9.08 41.75
C PHE A 57 -13.80 7.77 42.46
N GLY A 58 -14.03 7.73 43.77
CA GLY A 58 -13.49 6.72 44.68
C GLY A 58 -12.12 7.11 45.27
N THR A 59 -11.76 8.40 45.25
CA THR A 59 -10.49 8.89 45.80
C THR A 59 -10.55 9.09 47.32
N ASP A 60 -9.43 8.93 48.01
CA ASP A 60 -9.24 9.17 49.44
C ASP A 60 -9.48 10.65 49.78
N SER A 61 -9.18 11.57 48.86
CA SER A 61 -9.43 13.01 48.99
C SER A 61 -10.54 13.50 48.06
N THR A 62 -11.35 14.44 48.52
CA THR A 62 -12.35 15.16 47.71
C THR A 62 -11.72 16.46 47.19
N ASN A 63 -11.79 16.68 45.86
CA ASN A 63 -11.37 17.94 45.24
C ASN A 63 -12.30 18.26 44.07
N ASN A 64 -13.44 18.86 44.40
CA ASN A 64 -14.41 19.32 43.41
C ASN A 64 -15.03 20.66 43.83
N SER A 65 -15.67 21.36 42.87
CA SER A 65 -16.26 22.68 43.13
C SER A 65 -17.64 22.63 43.78
N LEU A 66 -18.18 21.44 44.03
CA LEU A 66 -19.53 21.18 44.56
C LEU A 66 -19.49 20.55 45.96
N ASP A 67 -18.32 20.50 46.59
CA ASP A 67 -18.09 19.93 47.92
C ASP A 67 -18.73 20.84 48.98
N GLN A 68 -20.04 20.68 49.17
CA GLN A 68 -20.85 21.34 50.18
C GLN A 68 -21.81 20.31 50.79
N ASP A 69 -21.98 20.36 52.10
CA ASP A 69 -22.97 19.59 52.87
C ASP A 69 -22.83 18.05 52.82
N ASP A 70 -21.61 17.51 52.92
CA ASP A 70 -21.31 16.05 52.91
C ASP A 70 -21.77 15.31 51.62
N GLN A 71 -22.14 16.05 50.56
CA GLN A 71 -22.46 15.50 49.24
C GLN A 71 -21.26 15.58 48.30
N TYR A 72 -21.22 14.73 47.27
CA TYR A 72 -20.12 14.68 46.29
C TYR A 72 -18.74 14.37 46.89
N GLN A 73 -18.67 13.54 47.94
CA GLN A 73 -17.42 13.13 48.55
C GLN A 73 -16.65 12.11 47.69
N HIS A 74 -15.34 12.01 47.90
CA HIS A 74 -14.45 11.05 47.22
C HIS A 74 -14.39 11.23 45.70
N ILE A 75 -14.64 12.45 45.22
CA ILE A 75 -14.53 12.84 43.81
C ILE A 75 -13.48 13.94 43.68
N SER A 76 -12.48 13.70 42.84
CA SER A 76 -11.37 14.62 42.58
C SER A 76 -11.27 14.94 41.09
N VAL A 77 -11.32 16.23 40.75
CA VAL A 77 -10.96 16.73 39.42
C VAL A 77 -9.43 16.70 39.31
N HIS A 78 -8.89 15.66 38.67
CA HIS A 78 -7.45 15.53 38.47
C HIS A 78 -6.93 16.59 37.49
N ARG A 79 -7.72 16.86 36.44
CA ARG A 79 -7.33 17.82 35.39
C ARG A 79 -8.53 18.55 34.80
N HIS A 80 -8.42 19.87 34.75
CA HIS A 80 -9.37 20.77 34.10
C HIS A 80 -9.32 20.67 32.57
N LEU A 81 -10.34 21.21 31.88
CA LEU A 81 -10.51 21.11 30.43
C LEU A 81 -9.40 21.84 29.68
N MET A 82 -8.45 21.06 29.14
CA MET A 82 -7.35 21.55 28.32
C MET A 82 -6.99 20.59 27.19
N VAL A 83 -6.20 21.04 26.22
CA VAL A 83 -5.71 20.15 25.16
C VAL A 83 -4.81 19.08 25.80
N PRO A 84 -5.02 17.78 25.51
CA PRO A 84 -4.23 16.72 26.11
C PRO A 84 -2.77 16.82 25.67
N ASP A 85 -1.86 16.54 26.59
CA ASP A 85 -0.41 16.57 26.39
C ASP A 85 0.25 15.26 26.84
N PHE A 86 1.57 15.20 26.67
CA PHE A 86 2.38 14.08 27.12
C PHE A 86 2.44 13.96 28.65
N GLU A 87 2.32 15.09 29.36
CA GLU A 87 2.29 15.09 30.82
C GLU A 87 1.07 14.31 31.32
N LEU A 88 -0.12 14.50 30.74
CA LEU A 88 -1.32 13.73 31.09
C LEU A 88 -1.11 12.22 30.93
N LEU A 89 -0.45 11.83 29.83
CA LEU A 89 -0.15 10.43 29.55
C LEU A 89 0.79 9.82 30.59
N GLU A 90 1.79 10.58 31.02
CA GLU A 90 2.71 10.18 32.08
C GLU A 90 2.01 10.13 33.44
N GLU A 91 1.11 11.08 33.72
CA GLU A 91 0.31 11.12 34.95
C GLU A 91 -0.64 9.93 35.05
N ILE A 92 -1.32 9.57 33.96
CA ILE A 92 -2.17 8.37 33.90
C ILE A 92 -1.35 7.11 34.18
N GLU A 93 -0.15 7.01 33.60
CA GLU A 93 0.71 5.84 33.76
C GLU A 93 1.31 5.73 35.16
N ASN A 94 1.79 6.84 35.74
CA ASN A 94 2.60 6.83 36.97
C ASN A 94 1.90 7.30 38.24
N LYS A 95 0.85 8.15 38.15
CA LYS A 95 0.21 8.75 39.34
C LYS A 95 -1.12 8.10 39.70
N ILE A 96 -1.89 7.64 38.70
CA ILE A 96 -3.23 7.07 38.94
C ILE A 96 -3.09 5.61 39.37
N HIS A 97 -3.52 5.36 40.61
CA HIS A 97 -3.56 4.07 41.27
C HIS A 97 -4.96 3.83 41.84
N PRO A 98 -5.34 2.57 42.08
CA PRO A 98 -6.58 2.29 42.80
C PRO A 98 -6.44 2.73 44.27
N GLU A 99 -7.49 3.35 44.78
CA GLU A 99 -7.62 3.88 46.14
C GLU A 99 -8.67 3.08 46.93
N SER A 100 -8.76 3.32 48.25
CA SER A 100 -9.54 2.42 49.14
C SER A 100 -11.01 2.80 49.27
N GLN A 101 -11.41 4.00 48.86
CA GLN A 101 -12.76 4.52 49.01
C GLN A 101 -13.66 4.15 47.82
N GLN A 102 -14.96 4.37 47.98
CA GLN A 102 -15.96 4.25 46.91
C GLN A 102 -16.82 5.51 46.92
N ALA A 103 -17.26 5.94 45.73
CA ALA A 103 -18.11 7.11 45.55
C ALA A 103 -19.30 6.78 44.64
N ASP A 104 -20.40 7.53 44.78
CA ASP A 104 -21.54 7.40 43.87
C ASP A 104 -21.16 7.89 42.46
N TRP A 105 -21.40 7.04 41.46
CA TRP A 105 -21.09 7.36 40.08
C TRP A 105 -22.09 8.38 39.48
N LEU A 106 -23.31 8.49 40.02
CA LEU A 106 -24.26 9.54 39.65
C LEU A 106 -23.80 10.91 40.14
N ASP A 107 -23.25 10.97 41.36
CA ASP A 107 -22.63 12.18 41.90
C ASP A 107 -21.43 12.60 41.03
N ALA A 108 -20.59 11.63 40.63
CA ALA A 108 -19.48 11.88 39.71
C ALA A 108 -19.96 12.42 38.34
N LEU A 109 -21.09 11.92 37.83
CA LEU A 109 -21.71 12.41 36.60
C LEU A 109 -22.18 13.87 36.74
N VAL A 110 -22.80 14.24 37.88
CA VAL A 110 -23.20 15.63 38.15
C VAL A 110 -21.99 16.55 38.21
N VAL A 111 -20.89 16.13 38.87
CA VAL A 111 -19.63 16.89 38.89
C VAL A 111 -19.08 17.09 37.48
N CYS A 112 -19.13 16.06 36.62
CA CYS A 112 -18.72 16.18 35.21
C CYS A 112 -19.57 17.19 34.44
N MET A 113 -20.89 17.19 34.65
CA MET A 113 -21.81 18.14 34.02
C MET A 113 -21.54 19.59 34.46
N ASP A 114 -21.30 19.81 35.75
CA ASP A 114 -20.96 21.13 36.29
C ASP A 114 -19.63 21.65 35.74
N LEU A 115 -18.61 20.78 35.68
CA LEU A 115 -17.32 21.12 35.08
C LEU A 115 -17.48 21.55 33.62
N LEU A 116 -18.20 20.76 32.81
CA LEU A 116 -18.52 21.13 31.43
C LEU A 116 -19.24 22.46 31.36
N LYS A 117 -20.27 22.67 32.18
CA LYS A 117 -21.06 23.91 32.16
C LYS A 117 -20.24 25.14 32.55
N LYS A 118 -19.32 25.03 33.50
CA LYS A 118 -18.45 26.14 33.93
C LYS A 118 -17.37 26.45 32.90
N GLU A 119 -16.71 25.43 32.36
CA GLU A 119 -15.53 25.60 31.51
C GLU A 119 -15.88 25.83 30.02
N THR A 120 -17.12 25.53 29.62
CA THR A 120 -17.65 25.86 28.29
C THR A 120 -18.25 27.26 28.22
N GLN A 121 -18.48 27.95 29.35
CA GLN A 121 -18.93 29.34 29.37
C GLN A 121 -17.88 30.25 28.70
N GLY A 122 -18.20 30.71 27.48
CA GLY A 122 -17.31 31.56 26.68
C GLY A 122 -16.47 30.83 25.64
N LYS A 123 -16.48 29.49 25.60
CA LYS A 123 -15.83 28.71 24.54
C LYS A 123 -16.86 28.21 23.54
N LYS A 124 -16.52 28.25 22.24
CA LYS A 124 -17.35 27.63 21.19
C LYS A 124 -16.99 26.15 21.05
N CYS A 125 -17.72 25.31 21.77
CA CYS A 125 -17.65 23.84 21.65
C CYS A 125 -18.87 23.36 20.87
N ASP A 126 -18.66 22.56 19.83
CA ASP A 126 -19.73 22.04 18.98
C ASP A 126 -20.36 20.76 19.54
N ARG A 127 -19.64 20.04 20.42
CA ARG A 127 -20.09 18.77 21.03
C ARG A 127 -19.55 18.65 22.45
N LEU A 128 -20.41 18.21 23.36
CA LEU A 128 -20.08 17.88 24.75
C LEU A 128 -20.28 16.38 24.95
N ASN A 129 -19.25 15.69 25.44
CA ASN A 129 -19.32 14.25 25.67
C ASN A 129 -18.77 13.92 27.06
N VAL A 130 -19.43 13.01 27.76
CA VAL A 130 -18.98 12.44 29.03
C VAL A 130 -18.78 10.95 28.85
N VAL A 131 -17.64 10.46 29.34
CA VAL A 131 -17.28 9.05 29.26
C VAL A 131 -17.09 8.54 30.69
N LEU A 132 -17.87 7.54 31.09
CA LEU A 132 -17.80 6.93 32.40
C LEU A 132 -17.21 5.51 32.31
N LEU A 133 -16.17 5.24 33.10
CA LEU A 133 -15.54 3.93 33.23
C LEU A 133 -15.71 3.42 34.66
N THR A 134 -16.49 2.36 34.86
CA THR A 134 -16.82 1.83 36.21
C THR A 134 -17.20 0.34 36.15
N ASP A 135 -17.13 -0.33 37.29
CA ASP A 135 -17.59 -1.71 37.49
C ASP A 135 -19.04 -1.82 38.02
N LEU A 136 -19.70 -0.67 38.27
CA LEU A 136 -21.05 -0.55 38.83
C LEU A 136 -21.26 -1.29 40.16
N ASN A 137 -20.20 -1.49 40.94
CA ASN A 137 -20.32 -2.22 42.21
C ASN A 137 -20.76 -1.33 43.39
N THR A 138 -20.95 -0.03 43.17
CA THR A 138 -21.32 0.95 44.20
C THR A 138 -22.83 1.23 44.17
N GLN A 139 -23.44 1.38 45.35
CA GLN A 139 -24.85 1.77 45.47
C GLN A 139 -25.03 3.23 45.00
N ALA A 140 -25.93 3.43 44.03
CA ALA A 140 -26.23 4.75 43.47
C ALA A 140 -27.59 5.26 43.94
N SER A 141 -27.71 6.56 44.14
CA SER A 141 -28.97 7.19 44.57
C SER A 141 -29.95 7.37 43.39
N SER A 142 -31.13 6.73 43.46
CA SER A 142 -32.13 6.82 42.38
C SER A 142 -32.93 8.13 42.38
N GLU A 143 -32.89 8.90 43.46
CA GLU A 143 -33.74 10.08 43.67
C GLU A 143 -33.44 11.24 42.69
N GLN A 144 -32.23 11.30 42.12
CA GLN A 144 -31.79 12.40 41.26
C GLN A 144 -31.83 12.07 39.75
N LEU A 145 -32.22 10.85 39.39
CA LEU A 145 -32.04 10.31 38.05
C LEU A 145 -32.84 11.09 36.98
N ASP A 146 -34.09 11.43 37.27
CA ASP A 146 -34.94 12.20 36.35
C ASP A 146 -34.40 13.60 36.09
N VAL A 147 -33.91 14.26 37.14
CA VAL A 147 -33.33 15.61 37.07
C VAL A 147 -32.03 15.60 36.25
N ILE A 148 -31.20 14.56 36.42
CA ILE A 148 -29.97 14.38 35.64
C ILE A 148 -30.31 14.19 34.15
N ILE A 149 -31.30 13.35 33.82
CA ILE A 149 -31.71 13.13 32.42
C ILE A 149 -32.22 14.42 31.78
N GLU A 150 -33.08 15.18 32.47
CA GLU A 150 -33.56 16.46 31.95
C GLU A 150 -32.42 17.45 31.70
N ASN A 151 -31.47 17.54 32.62
CA ASN A 151 -30.31 18.41 32.48
C ASN A 151 -29.38 17.96 31.33
N LEU A 152 -29.18 16.66 31.14
CA LEU A 152 -28.40 16.11 30.03
C LEU A 152 -29.05 16.44 28.67
N LYS A 153 -30.38 16.30 28.56
CA LYS A 153 -31.15 16.68 27.37
C LYS A 153 -31.09 18.17 27.09
N GLN A 154 -31.21 19.02 28.11
CA GLN A 154 -31.12 20.47 27.96
C GLN A 154 -29.71 20.93 27.53
N ALA A 155 -28.67 20.26 28.00
CA ALA A 155 -27.28 20.60 27.71
C ALA A 155 -26.74 19.95 26.42
N ASP A 156 -27.50 19.07 25.76
CA ASP A 156 -27.09 18.29 24.59
C ASP A 156 -25.75 17.54 24.82
N ILE A 157 -25.61 16.94 26.01
CA ILE A 157 -24.42 16.18 26.41
C ILE A 157 -24.63 14.72 26.04
N THR A 158 -23.72 14.15 25.24
CA THR A 158 -23.70 12.71 24.96
C THR A 158 -22.99 11.96 26.07
N LEU A 159 -23.41 10.73 26.36
CA LEU A 159 -22.88 9.93 27.47
C LEU A 159 -22.50 8.53 26.96
N GLN A 160 -21.34 8.03 27.38
CA GLN A 160 -20.86 6.69 27.02
C GLN A 160 -20.42 5.93 28.26
N PHE A 161 -20.86 4.68 28.39
CA PHE A 161 -20.53 3.81 29.51
C PHE A 161 -19.57 2.70 29.08
N PHE A 162 -18.54 2.49 29.89
CA PHE A 162 -17.57 1.41 29.74
C PHE A 162 -17.57 0.54 30.99
N LEU A 163 -17.97 -0.72 30.79
CA LEU A 163 -18.19 -1.70 31.85
C LEU A 163 -17.25 -2.91 31.67
N PRO A 164 -16.97 -3.69 32.72
CA PRO A 164 -16.19 -4.92 32.60
C PRO A 164 -16.98 -6.05 31.92
N PHE A 165 -18.32 -6.00 31.94
CA PHE A 165 -19.22 -7.00 31.36
C PHE A 165 -20.05 -6.43 30.19
N PRO A 166 -20.52 -7.28 29.26
CA PRO A 166 -21.44 -6.87 28.20
C PRO A 166 -22.84 -6.54 28.77
N ALA A 167 -23.56 -5.62 28.13
CA ALA A 167 -24.90 -5.19 28.55
C ALA A 167 -26.04 -6.14 28.11
N GLU A 168 -25.78 -6.96 27.09
CA GLU A 168 -26.66 -8.03 26.63
C GLU A 168 -26.24 -9.31 27.35
N GLU A 169 -27.06 -9.74 28.32
CA GLU A 169 -27.08 -11.13 28.73
C GLU A 169 -27.71 -11.88 27.55
N ASP A 170 -26.93 -12.67 26.82
CA ASP A 170 -27.52 -13.77 26.06
C ASP A 170 -28.23 -14.63 27.12
N GLU A 171 -29.57 -14.67 27.14
CA GLU A 171 -30.33 -15.41 28.15
C GLU A 171 -29.88 -16.89 28.15
N GLU A 172 -29.07 -17.28 29.14
CA GLU A 172 -28.73 -18.68 29.38
C GLU A 172 -30.01 -19.41 29.84
N VAL A 173 -30.61 -20.16 28.91
CA VAL A 173 -31.66 -21.13 29.22
C VAL A 173 -31.04 -22.24 30.07
N GLY A 174 -31.54 -22.37 31.31
CA GLY A 174 -31.20 -23.46 32.20
C GLY A 174 -31.50 -24.83 31.59
N GLY A 175 -30.50 -25.71 31.58
CA GLY A 175 -30.66 -27.08 31.09
C GLY A 175 -29.39 -27.92 31.12
N ASP A 176 -29.18 -28.56 32.28
CA ASP A 176 -28.43 -29.80 32.52
C ASP A 176 -26.89 -29.82 32.40
N ALA A 177 -26.29 -30.47 33.40
CA ALA A 177 -24.85 -30.59 33.57
C ALA A 177 -24.26 -31.67 32.64
N GLY A 178 -23.32 -31.30 31.77
CA GLY A 178 -22.48 -32.28 31.06
C GLY A 178 -21.65 -31.71 29.91
N GLU A 179 -20.32 -31.83 30.04
CA GLU A 179 -19.30 -31.88 28.97
C GLU A 179 -18.97 -30.60 28.16
N GLY A 180 -18.13 -29.74 28.76
CA GLY A 180 -16.80 -29.41 28.23
C GLY A 180 -16.68 -28.70 26.88
N GLY A 181 -17.17 -27.45 26.79
CA GLY A 181 -16.69 -26.46 25.82
C GLY A 181 -15.88 -25.34 26.53
N PRO A 182 -15.01 -24.59 25.84
CA PRO A 182 -14.31 -23.46 26.45
C PRO A 182 -15.31 -22.35 26.74
N CYS A 183 -15.60 -22.17 28.03
CA CYS A 183 -16.40 -21.06 28.54
C CYS A 183 -15.85 -19.72 28.04
N HIS A 184 -16.73 -18.81 27.61
CA HIS A 184 -16.39 -17.40 27.49
C HIS A 184 -15.83 -16.90 28.84
N PRO A 185 -14.67 -16.20 28.86
CA PRO A 185 -14.11 -15.72 30.12
C PRO A 185 -14.96 -14.55 30.62
N GLY A 186 -15.84 -14.82 31.59
CA GLY A 186 -16.69 -13.82 32.26
C GLY A 186 -18.02 -14.35 32.80
N THR A 187 -18.54 -15.48 32.31
CA THR A 187 -19.89 -15.99 32.67
C THR A 187 -19.93 -16.95 33.88
N GLY A 188 -18.85 -17.07 34.66
CA GLY A 188 -18.78 -18.04 35.76
C GLY A 188 -19.54 -17.66 37.04
N LYS A 189 -19.89 -16.39 37.23
CA LYS A 189 -20.71 -15.89 38.33
C LYS A 189 -21.62 -14.80 37.79
N GLY A 190 -22.93 -14.95 37.98
CA GLY A 190 -23.89 -13.88 37.67
C GLY A 190 -23.50 -12.57 38.35
N LEU A 191 -23.89 -11.45 37.72
CA LEU A 191 -23.66 -10.09 38.19
C LEU A 191 -24.14 -9.92 39.65
N SER A 192 -23.45 -9.10 40.43
CA SER A 192 -23.93 -8.77 41.78
C SER A 192 -25.30 -8.07 41.71
N ARG A 193 -26.07 -8.11 42.80
CA ARG A 193 -27.35 -7.39 42.86
C ARG A 193 -27.16 -5.89 42.67
N GLU A 194 -26.07 -5.33 43.19
CA GLU A 194 -25.72 -3.92 42.95
C GLU A 194 -25.41 -3.67 41.47
N GLN A 195 -24.64 -4.54 40.82
CA GLN A 195 -24.31 -4.42 39.40
C GLN A 195 -25.54 -4.53 38.49
N GLN A 196 -26.47 -5.43 38.79
CA GLN A 196 -27.73 -5.54 38.05
C GLN A 196 -28.58 -4.27 38.21
N SER A 197 -28.75 -3.78 39.44
CA SER A 197 -29.47 -2.53 39.68
C SER A 197 -28.79 -1.33 39.00
N GLY A 198 -27.45 -1.27 39.03
CA GLY A 198 -26.67 -0.25 38.34
C GLY A 198 -26.86 -0.31 36.83
N LEU A 199 -26.82 -1.51 36.24
CA LEU A 199 -27.01 -1.72 34.82
C LEU A 199 -28.42 -1.33 34.37
N ASP A 200 -29.45 -1.65 35.15
CA ASP A 200 -30.83 -1.25 34.85
C ASP A 200 -31.00 0.27 34.86
N MET A 201 -30.37 0.97 35.82
CA MET A 201 -30.34 2.43 35.85
C MET A 201 -29.62 3.01 34.63
N VAL A 202 -28.46 2.45 34.25
CA VAL A 202 -27.73 2.87 33.05
C VAL A 202 -28.56 2.64 31.78
N LYS A 203 -29.19 1.48 31.63
CA LYS A 203 -30.09 1.17 30.51
C LYS A 203 -31.25 2.18 30.44
N HIS A 204 -31.85 2.51 31.59
CA HIS A 204 -32.92 3.51 31.66
C HIS A 204 -32.45 4.91 31.23
N ILE A 205 -31.28 5.37 31.70
CA ILE A 205 -30.69 6.66 31.31
C ILE A 205 -30.40 6.67 29.79
N MET A 206 -29.77 5.63 29.27
CA MET A 206 -29.39 5.54 27.86
C MET A 206 -30.60 5.52 26.93
N LEU A 207 -31.61 4.69 27.23
CA LEU A 207 -32.86 4.64 26.46
C LEU A 207 -33.65 5.95 26.55
N SER A 208 -33.59 6.63 27.69
CA SER A 208 -34.24 7.93 27.85
C SER A 208 -33.54 9.04 27.07
N LEU A 209 -32.22 8.95 26.87
CA LEU A 209 -31.43 9.94 26.12
C LEU A 209 -31.54 9.71 24.61
N ASP A 210 -31.31 8.47 24.15
CA ASP A 210 -31.37 8.06 22.75
C ASP A 210 -32.21 6.77 22.63
N GLU A 211 -33.46 6.89 22.16
CA GLU A 211 -34.43 5.78 22.12
C GLU A 211 -34.01 4.59 21.24
N GLU A 212 -33.27 4.83 20.16
CA GLU A 212 -32.87 3.79 19.19
C GLU A 212 -31.40 3.35 19.33
N ASP A 213 -30.48 4.29 19.60
CA ASP A 213 -29.04 4.04 19.61
C ASP A 213 -28.46 3.86 21.03
N GLY A 214 -29.20 4.19 22.10
CA GLY A 214 -28.68 4.29 23.46
C GLY A 214 -28.07 3.01 24.01
N LEU A 215 -28.66 1.85 23.72
CA LEU A 215 -28.11 0.55 24.16
C LEU A 215 -26.79 0.20 23.44
N THR A 216 -26.58 0.74 22.24
CA THR A 216 -25.33 0.52 21.49
C THR A 216 -24.14 1.30 22.07
N GLU A 217 -24.39 2.16 23.06
CA GLU A 217 -23.39 3.03 23.69
C GLU A 217 -22.82 2.47 25.00
N ILE A 218 -23.33 1.32 25.43
CA ILE A 218 -22.79 0.57 26.55
C ILE A 218 -21.76 -0.42 26.00
N TYR A 219 -20.49 -0.19 26.31
CA TYR A 219 -19.38 -0.99 25.81
C TYR A 219 -18.73 -1.78 26.94
N SER A 220 -18.28 -2.99 26.64
CA SER A 220 -17.33 -3.67 27.51
C SER A 220 -15.92 -3.10 27.32
N PHE A 221 -15.06 -3.11 28.35
CA PHE A 221 -13.68 -2.63 28.21
C PHE A 221 -12.92 -3.34 27.08
N ARG A 222 -13.09 -4.66 26.94
CA ARG A 222 -12.47 -5.45 25.86
C ARG A 222 -12.94 -4.97 24.48
N LYS A 223 -14.25 -4.87 24.27
CA LYS A 223 -14.84 -4.39 23.01
C LYS A 223 -14.43 -2.94 22.72
N ALA A 224 -14.31 -2.12 23.76
CA ALA A 224 -13.87 -0.74 23.64
C ALA A 224 -12.42 -0.60 23.18
N ILE A 225 -11.51 -1.48 23.62
CA ILE A 225 -10.12 -1.52 23.15
C ILE A 225 -10.07 -2.00 21.69
N GLU A 226 -10.81 -3.06 21.36
CA GLU A 226 -10.80 -3.68 20.03
C GLU A 226 -11.42 -2.78 18.96
N GLN A 227 -12.59 -2.22 19.24
CA GLN A 227 -13.37 -1.42 18.28
C GLN A 227 -13.09 0.08 18.40
N LEU A 228 -12.33 0.50 19.44
CA LEU A 228 -12.06 1.90 19.76
C LEU A 228 -13.34 2.74 19.80
N CYS A 229 -14.39 2.23 20.45
CA CYS A 229 -15.73 2.83 20.46
C CYS A 229 -15.79 4.26 21.03
N MET A 230 -14.82 4.63 21.87
CA MET A 230 -14.67 5.96 22.47
C MET A 230 -14.61 7.09 21.42
N PHE A 231 -14.29 6.77 20.15
CA PHE A 231 -14.19 7.76 19.09
C PHE A 231 -15.45 7.89 18.23
N LYS A 232 -16.43 6.97 18.29
CA LYS A 232 -17.62 6.99 17.42
C LYS A 232 -18.37 8.34 17.49
N ARG A 233 -18.47 8.93 18.67
CA ARG A 233 -19.10 10.25 18.89
C ARG A 233 -18.18 11.44 18.61
N ILE A 234 -16.86 11.24 18.59
CA ILE A 234 -15.84 12.29 18.36
C ILE A 234 -15.40 12.32 16.89
N GLU A 235 -15.87 11.37 16.08
CA GLU A 235 -15.57 11.34 14.66
C GLU A 235 -16.01 12.63 13.97
N ARG A 236 -15.04 13.23 13.27
CA ARG A 236 -15.27 14.44 12.51
C ARG A 236 -16.22 14.13 11.36
N LYS A 237 -17.37 14.80 11.36
CA LYS A 237 -18.33 14.71 10.25
C LYS A 237 -17.61 14.98 8.93
N PRO A 238 -17.77 14.11 7.91
CA PRO A 238 -17.10 14.30 6.64
C PRO A 238 -17.53 15.62 6.00
N MET A 239 -16.59 16.28 5.32
CA MET A 239 -16.87 17.55 4.66
C MET A 239 -17.84 17.33 3.50
N ALA A 240 -18.96 18.07 3.54
CA ALA A 240 -19.95 18.09 2.49
C ALA A 240 -19.34 18.62 1.19
N TRP A 241 -19.52 17.88 0.10
CA TRP A 241 -19.19 18.33 -1.26
C TRP A 241 -20.48 18.65 -2.04
N PRO A 242 -20.88 19.93 -2.11
CA PRO A 242 -22.11 20.32 -2.80
C PRO A 242 -21.93 20.33 -4.32
N CYS A 243 -22.77 19.56 -5.01
CA CYS A 243 -22.76 19.41 -6.46
C CYS A 243 -24.18 19.39 -7.04
N GLN A 244 -24.29 19.37 -8.36
CA GLN A 244 -25.54 19.20 -9.08
C GLN A 244 -25.48 17.92 -9.90
N LEU A 245 -26.44 17.03 -9.68
CA LEU A 245 -26.66 15.82 -10.46
C LEU A 245 -27.49 16.19 -11.69
N THR A 246 -26.89 16.05 -12.88
CA THR A 246 -27.57 16.36 -14.15
C THR A 246 -27.95 15.09 -14.88
N ILE A 247 -29.23 14.94 -15.21
CA ILE A 247 -29.77 13.86 -16.05
C ILE A 247 -30.22 14.47 -17.38
N GLY A 248 -29.46 14.21 -18.45
CA GLY A 248 -29.64 14.90 -19.72
C GLY A 248 -29.44 16.41 -19.57
N SER A 249 -30.18 17.20 -20.36
CA SER A 249 -30.08 18.67 -20.38
C SER A 249 -31.15 19.39 -19.57
N CYS A 250 -32.22 18.69 -19.16
CA CYS A 250 -33.42 19.32 -18.60
C CYS A 250 -33.56 19.14 -17.08
N LEU A 251 -32.96 18.11 -16.49
CA LEU A 251 -33.13 17.78 -15.07
C LEU A 251 -31.82 17.96 -14.30
N SER A 252 -31.83 18.87 -13.34
CA SER A 252 -30.72 19.13 -12.42
C SER A 252 -31.19 19.04 -10.98
N ILE A 253 -30.59 18.14 -10.21
CA ILE A 253 -30.91 17.90 -8.80
C ILE A 253 -29.73 18.37 -7.95
N ARG A 254 -29.98 19.17 -6.91
CA ARG A 254 -28.92 19.58 -5.97
C ARG A 254 -28.60 18.43 -5.01
N ILE A 255 -27.32 18.04 -4.99
CA ILE A 255 -26.83 16.91 -4.20
C ILE A 255 -25.63 17.31 -3.34
N VAL A 256 -25.39 16.52 -2.31
CA VAL A 256 -24.22 16.63 -1.45
C VAL A 256 -23.53 15.27 -1.36
N GLY A 257 -22.28 15.21 -1.79
CA GLY A 257 -21.44 14.03 -1.64
C GLY A 257 -20.66 14.04 -0.32
N TYR A 258 -20.58 12.90 0.33
CA TYR A 258 -19.71 12.65 1.48
C TYR A 258 -18.83 11.45 1.19
N LYS A 259 -17.55 11.53 1.55
CA LYS A 259 -16.65 10.38 1.46
C LYS A 259 -17.04 9.37 2.55
N ALA A 260 -17.50 8.21 2.15
CA ALA A 260 -17.90 7.13 3.05
C ALA A 260 -16.73 6.20 3.39
N VAL A 261 -15.91 5.89 2.38
CA VAL A 261 -14.67 5.11 2.55
C VAL A 261 -13.51 5.93 2.01
N THR A 262 -12.42 6.02 2.76
CA THR A 262 -11.17 6.64 2.33
C THR A 262 -10.04 5.96 3.08
N GLU A 263 -8.92 5.72 2.40
CA GLU A 263 -7.70 5.24 3.04
C GLU A 263 -7.18 6.28 4.04
N GLU A 264 -7.23 5.97 5.34
CA GLU A 264 -6.65 6.82 6.38
C GLU A 264 -5.13 6.67 6.37
N LYS A 265 -4.42 7.80 6.27
CA LYS A 265 -2.96 7.86 6.31
C LYS A 265 -2.50 8.72 7.48
N LEU A 266 -1.33 8.40 8.03
CA LEU A 266 -0.67 9.25 9.01
C LEU A 266 -0.42 10.63 8.38
N LYS A 267 -0.91 11.69 9.06
CA LYS A 267 -0.70 13.06 8.60
C LYS A 267 0.75 13.53 8.79
N LYS A 268 1.45 12.95 9.77
CA LYS A 268 2.84 13.29 10.07
C LYS A 268 3.78 12.46 9.21
N ILE A 269 4.73 13.15 8.61
CA ILE A 269 5.85 12.57 7.89
C ILE A 269 7.05 12.62 8.85
N TRP A 270 7.83 11.53 8.90
CA TRP A 270 9.07 11.51 9.67
C TRP A 270 10.04 12.56 9.14
N ALA A 271 10.40 13.52 9.99
CA ALA A 271 11.42 14.50 9.68
C ALA A 271 12.80 13.88 9.86
N THR A 272 13.67 14.02 8.87
CA THR A 272 15.08 13.67 8.99
C THR A 272 15.79 14.69 9.88
N VAL A 273 16.47 14.21 10.91
CA VAL A 273 17.26 15.01 11.86
C VAL A 273 18.65 14.42 11.95
N ASP A 274 19.63 15.24 12.32
CA ASP A 274 20.97 14.74 12.61
C ASP A 274 20.99 13.96 13.94
N ALA A 275 21.80 12.90 14.01
CA ALA A 275 21.85 12.02 15.16
C ALA A 275 22.60 12.62 16.36
N GLN A 276 23.51 13.58 16.12
CA GLN A 276 24.29 14.20 17.19
C GLN A 276 23.57 15.43 17.74
N SER A 277 23.07 16.31 16.86
CA SER A 277 22.41 17.54 17.29
C SER A 277 20.92 17.37 17.56
N ASN A 278 20.26 16.36 16.99
CA ASN A 278 18.80 16.20 16.96
C ASN A 278 18.05 17.41 16.36
N GLN A 279 18.75 18.27 15.63
CA GLN A 279 18.16 19.43 14.97
C GLN A 279 17.92 19.15 13.49
N LYS A 280 16.82 19.71 12.99
CA LYS A 280 16.46 19.64 11.58
C LYS A 280 17.31 20.59 10.73
N ASP A 281 17.72 21.72 11.31
CA ASP A 281 18.38 22.81 10.58
C ASP A 281 19.80 22.45 10.10
N ASP A 282 20.41 21.45 10.74
CA ASP A 282 21.70 20.90 10.36
C ASP A 282 21.62 20.00 9.11
N VAL A 283 20.42 19.49 8.80
CA VAL A 283 20.20 18.63 7.63
C VAL A 283 19.65 19.47 6.47
N LYS A 284 20.53 19.81 5.53
CA LYS A 284 20.14 20.46 4.26
C LYS A 284 20.15 19.45 3.13
N ARG A 285 19.03 19.35 2.41
CA ARG A 285 18.91 18.51 1.21
C ARG A 285 19.24 19.35 -0.01
N GLU A 286 20.39 19.10 -0.60
CA GLU A 286 20.79 19.66 -1.89
C GLU A 286 20.59 18.59 -2.98
N THR A 287 20.08 18.98 -4.14
CA THR A 287 19.89 18.08 -5.29
C THR A 287 20.63 18.66 -6.47
N VAL A 288 21.70 18.00 -6.87
CA VAL A 288 22.53 18.35 -8.02
C VAL A 288 22.08 17.50 -9.22
N TYR A 289 22.04 18.13 -10.40
CA TYR A 289 21.71 17.45 -11.65
C TYR A 289 23.00 17.25 -12.42
N CYS A 290 23.31 16.01 -12.77
CA CYS A 290 24.47 15.67 -13.60
C CYS A 290 23.97 15.11 -14.94
N LEU A 291 24.72 15.36 -16.01
CA LEU A 291 24.53 14.65 -17.27
C LEU A 291 24.84 13.17 -17.08
N ASP A 292 24.10 12.34 -17.81
CA ASP A 292 24.36 10.90 -17.91
C ASP A 292 25.50 10.66 -18.93
N ASP A 293 26.63 11.34 -18.73
CA ASP A 293 27.88 11.18 -19.45
C ASP A 293 28.95 10.56 -18.53
N ASP A 294 30.01 9.99 -19.10
CA ASP A 294 31.08 9.34 -18.32
C ASP A 294 31.77 10.31 -17.32
N ASN A 295 31.60 11.62 -17.51
CA ASN A 295 32.21 12.67 -16.71
C ASN A 295 31.26 13.26 -15.64
N GLU A 296 30.01 12.80 -15.56
CA GLU A 296 28.94 13.28 -14.66
C GLU A 296 28.89 14.82 -14.55
N THR A 297 28.88 15.50 -15.70
CA THR A 297 29.00 16.97 -15.73
C THR A 297 27.81 17.64 -15.03
N GLU A 298 28.07 18.51 -14.04
CA GLU A 298 27.04 19.24 -13.30
C GLU A 298 26.32 20.27 -14.19
N VAL A 299 24.98 20.28 -14.16
CA VAL A 299 24.12 21.18 -14.92
C VAL A 299 23.28 22.03 -13.98
N PRO A 300 23.21 23.35 -14.18
CA PRO A 300 22.34 24.22 -13.39
C PRO A 300 20.87 23.91 -13.70
N LYS A 301 20.03 24.02 -12.67
CA LYS A 301 18.60 23.71 -12.76
C LYS A 301 17.84 24.53 -13.82
N GLU A 302 18.30 25.74 -14.09
CA GLU A 302 17.67 26.65 -15.07
C GLU A 302 17.79 26.14 -16.51
N ASP A 303 18.85 25.37 -16.80
CA ASP A 303 19.11 24.80 -18.12
C ASP A 303 18.40 23.45 -18.34
N THR A 304 17.64 22.97 -17.34
CA THR A 304 16.89 21.71 -17.45
C THR A 304 15.50 21.93 -18.01
N ILE A 305 15.20 21.27 -19.13
CA ILE A 305 13.86 21.21 -19.73
C ILE A 305 13.18 19.88 -19.41
N GLN A 306 11.86 19.91 -19.23
CA GLN A 306 11.10 18.69 -18.97
C GLN A 306 10.88 17.93 -20.28
N GLY A 307 11.33 16.67 -20.34
CA GLY A 307 11.11 15.79 -21.49
C GLY A 307 10.14 14.66 -21.17
N PHE A 308 9.31 14.28 -22.14
CA PHE A 308 8.48 13.07 -22.07
C PHE A 308 8.99 12.04 -23.06
N ARG A 309 8.97 10.77 -22.65
CA ARG A 309 9.30 9.66 -23.54
C ARG A 309 8.07 9.33 -24.38
N TYR A 310 8.20 9.43 -25.69
CA TYR A 310 7.19 9.00 -26.65
C TYR A 310 7.79 7.90 -27.53
N GLY A 311 7.61 6.65 -27.12
CA GLY A 311 8.33 5.52 -27.71
C GLY A 311 9.81 5.55 -27.37
N SER A 312 10.67 5.54 -28.40
CA SER A 312 12.12 5.69 -28.27
C SER A 312 12.56 7.14 -28.00
N ASP A 313 11.75 8.11 -28.44
CA ASP A 313 12.18 9.50 -28.56
C ASP A 313 11.86 10.28 -27.29
N ILE A 314 12.72 11.23 -26.96
CA ILE A 314 12.50 12.17 -25.86
C ILE A 314 12.04 13.48 -26.47
N VAL A 315 10.77 13.81 -26.26
CA VAL A 315 10.19 15.06 -26.74
C VAL A 315 10.31 16.10 -25.62
N PRO A 316 11.09 17.19 -25.81
CA PRO A 316 11.13 18.29 -24.87
C PRO A 316 9.78 19.01 -24.86
N PHE A 317 9.22 19.23 -23.69
CA PHE A 317 7.91 19.85 -23.52
C PHE A 317 7.88 20.75 -22.30
N ASP A 318 7.78 22.05 -22.55
CA ASP A 318 7.80 23.07 -21.51
C ASP A 318 6.55 23.00 -20.62
N LYS A 319 6.72 23.34 -19.35
CA LYS A 319 5.61 23.36 -18.37
C LYS A 319 4.51 24.35 -18.75
N ILE A 320 4.87 25.44 -19.44
CA ILE A 320 3.92 26.45 -19.90
C ILE A 320 3.02 25.82 -20.98
N ASP A 321 3.64 25.23 -22.01
CA ASP A 321 2.91 24.54 -23.08
C ASP A 321 2.08 23.39 -22.52
N GLN A 322 2.60 22.65 -21.53
CA GLN A 322 1.85 21.61 -20.85
C GLN A 322 0.57 22.12 -20.21
N GLU A 323 0.61 23.25 -19.48
CA GLU A 323 -0.59 23.80 -18.82
C GLU A 323 -1.60 24.40 -19.83
N HIS A 324 -1.11 24.88 -20.97
CA HIS A 324 -1.97 25.38 -22.04
C HIS A 324 -2.65 24.25 -22.83
N MET A 325 -1.90 23.19 -23.17
CA MET A 325 -2.38 22.05 -23.95
C MET A 325 -3.10 20.97 -23.12
N LYS A 326 -2.95 20.99 -21.79
CA LYS A 326 -3.65 20.06 -20.90
C LYS A 326 -5.16 20.17 -21.09
N TYR A 327 -5.83 19.03 -21.12
CA TYR A 327 -7.28 18.95 -21.18
C TYR A 327 -7.92 19.72 -20.02
N LYS A 328 -8.77 20.70 -20.37
CA LYS A 328 -9.56 21.50 -19.43
C LYS A 328 -11.02 21.11 -19.58
N HIS A 329 -11.73 21.01 -18.47
CA HIS A 329 -13.16 20.72 -18.45
C HIS A 329 -13.93 21.71 -17.60
N ASP A 330 -15.25 21.71 -17.81
CA ASP A 330 -16.18 22.54 -17.07
C ASP A 330 -16.30 22.04 -15.63
N GLY A 331 -15.64 22.74 -14.72
CA GLY A 331 -16.02 22.82 -13.32
C GLY A 331 -16.17 21.51 -12.56
N LYS A 332 -16.90 21.62 -11.44
CA LYS A 332 -17.49 20.49 -10.72
C LYS A 332 -18.69 19.99 -11.52
N SER A 333 -18.79 18.68 -11.73
CA SER A 333 -19.92 18.09 -12.44
C SER A 333 -20.22 16.69 -11.94
N PHE A 334 -21.50 16.36 -11.83
CA PHE A 334 -21.98 15.01 -11.53
C PHE A 334 -23.04 14.61 -12.56
N ALA A 335 -22.63 14.18 -13.75
CA ALA A 335 -23.51 14.01 -14.89
C ALA A 335 -23.78 12.54 -15.21
N VAL A 336 -25.04 12.14 -15.34
CA VAL A 336 -25.41 10.78 -15.74
C VAL A 336 -25.16 10.63 -17.25
N LEU A 337 -24.30 9.67 -17.61
CA LEU A 337 -23.99 9.29 -18.98
C LEU A 337 -24.99 8.26 -19.53
N GLY A 338 -25.43 7.34 -18.67
CA GLY A 338 -26.38 6.29 -19.04
C GLY A 338 -26.69 5.36 -17.89
N PHE A 339 -27.49 4.34 -18.17
CA PHE A 339 -27.89 3.31 -17.20
C PHE A 339 -27.47 1.94 -17.71
N ALA A 340 -27.02 1.08 -16.80
CA ALA A 340 -26.64 -0.30 -17.08
C ALA A 340 -27.30 -1.24 -16.06
N LYS A 341 -27.38 -2.53 -16.36
CA LYS A 341 -27.81 -3.53 -15.37
C LYS A 341 -26.71 -3.75 -14.34
N GLN A 342 -27.08 -3.94 -13.08
CA GLN A 342 -26.10 -4.15 -11.99
C GLN A 342 -25.15 -5.32 -12.28
N ASN A 343 -25.67 -6.42 -12.86
CA ASN A 343 -24.88 -7.61 -13.20
C ASN A 343 -23.78 -7.38 -14.25
N MET A 344 -23.87 -6.31 -15.06
CA MET A 344 -22.83 -6.00 -16.04
C MET A 344 -21.57 -5.44 -15.36
N ILE A 345 -21.71 -4.82 -14.20
CA ILE A 345 -20.60 -4.21 -13.48
C ILE A 345 -20.11 -5.17 -12.41
N ARG A 346 -18.91 -5.70 -12.60
CA ARG A 346 -18.34 -6.70 -11.69
C ARG A 346 -17.50 -6.02 -10.61
N ARG A 347 -17.59 -6.52 -9.37
CA ARG A 347 -16.86 -5.96 -8.22
C ARG A 347 -15.34 -5.86 -8.43
N HIS A 348 -14.74 -6.78 -9.17
CA HIS A 348 -13.29 -6.76 -9.47
C HIS A 348 -12.87 -5.62 -10.41
N GLN A 349 -13.82 -4.95 -11.07
CA GLN A 349 -13.54 -3.80 -11.94
C GLN A 349 -13.54 -2.49 -11.14
N PHE A 350 -13.95 -2.49 -9.87
CA PHE A 350 -13.98 -1.27 -9.09
C PHE A 350 -12.59 -0.68 -8.92
N MET A 351 -12.51 0.63 -9.15
CA MET A 351 -11.30 1.43 -9.06
C MET A 351 -11.49 2.57 -8.06
N GLY A 352 -10.39 3.25 -7.76
CA GLY A 352 -10.38 4.41 -6.88
C GLY A 352 -10.10 4.07 -5.41
N THR A 353 -9.61 5.07 -4.67
CA THR A 353 -9.24 4.95 -3.26
C THR A 353 -10.34 5.41 -2.30
N GLN A 354 -11.49 5.81 -2.83
CA GLN A 354 -12.59 6.38 -2.06
C GLN A 354 -13.95 5.96 -2.62
N VAL A 355 -14.92 5.82 -1.72
CA VAL A 355 -16.34 5.60 -2.06
C VAL A 355 -17.12 6.81 -1.58
N ILE A 356 -17.99 7.36 -2.44
CA ILE A 356 -18.73 8.59 -2.14
C ILE A 356 -20.22 8.26 -1.99
N LYS A 357 -20.79 8.58 -0.83
CA LYS A 357 -22.24 8.57 -0.59
C LYS A 357 -22.84 9.90 -1.02
N ILE A 358 -23.92 9.85 -1.76
CA ILE A 358 -24.59 11.02 -2.30
C ILE A 358 -25.97 11.11 -1.68
N PHE A 359 -26.25 12.29 -1.13
CA PHE A 359 -27.49 12.65 -0.47
C PHE A 359 -28.10 13.89 -1.13
N PRO A 360 -29.40 14.17 -0.90
CA PRO A 360 -29.98 15.44 -1.33
C PRO A 360 -29.39 16.61 -0.53
N GLY A 361 -29.53 17.83 -1.06
CA GLY A 361 -29.24 19.03 -0.28
C GLY A 361 -30.14 19.13 0.94
N ARG A 362 -29.58 19.47 2.11
CA ARG A 362 -30.33 19.54 3.39
C ARG A 362 -31.53 20.48 3.34
N ASP A 363 -31.41 21.56 2.57
CA ASP A 363 -32.43 22.62 2.50
C ASP A 363 -33.45 22.40 1.36
N ASP A 364 -33.38 21.28 0.64
CA ASP A 364 -34.13 21.06 -0.61
C ASP A 364 -34.92 19.75 -0.59
N GLU A 365 -36.16 19.84 -0.10
CA GLU A 365 -37.09 18.71 -0.06
C GLU A 365 -37.43 18.17 -1.45
N HIS A 366 -37.57 19.06 -2.45
CA HIS A 366 -37.85 18.65 -3.83
C HIS A 366 -36.71 17.82 -4.42
N ALA A 367 -35.45 18.20 -4.14
CA ALA A 367 -34.30 17.40 -4.51
C ALA A 367 -34.29 16.03 -3.79
N GLY A 368 -34.73 15.99 -2.53
CA GLY A 368 -34.91 14.76 -1.76
C GLY A 368 -35.88 13.79 -2.42
N VAL A 369 -37.08 14.25 -2.74
CA VAL A 369 -38.11 13.44 -3.41
C VAL A 369 -37.63 12.96 -4.78
N ALA A 370 -37.00 13.82 -5.57
CA ALA A 370 -36.48 13.46 -6.89
C ALA A 370 -35.37 12.40 -6.82
N LEU A 371 -34.45 12.52 -5.85
CA LEU A 371 -33.38 11.55 -5.66
C LEU A 371 -33.90 10.22 -5.12
N SER A 372 -34.85 10.24 -4.18
CA SER A 372 -35.50 9.03 -3.65
C SER A 372 -36.23 8.27 -4.76
N ALA A 373 -37.00 8.97 -5.60
CA ALA A 373 -37.66 8.38 -6.76
C ALA A 373 -36.65 7.71 -7.73
N LEU A 374 -35.49 8.35 -7.95
CA LEU A 374 -34.43 7.78 -8.77
C LEU A 374 -33.80 6.52 -8.14
N ILE A 375 -33.51 6.56 -6.84
CA ILE A 375 -32.90 5.44 -6.11
C ILE A 375 -33.82 4.22 -6.14
N ARG A 376 -35.10 4.40 -5.83
CA ARG A 376 -36.09 3.33 -5.85
C ARG A 376 -36.28 2.75 -7.25
N ALA A 377 -36.35 3.59 -8.28
CA ALA A 377 -36.44 3.13 -9.66
C ALA A 377 -35.21 2.31 -10.10
N LEU A 378 -34.01 2.68 -9.65
CA LEU A 378 -32.79 1.92 -9.91
C LEU A 378 -32.80 0.56 -9.20
N ASP A 379 -33.28 0.53 -7.96
CA ASP A 379 -33.38 -0.69 -7.15
C ASP A 379 -34.41 -1.68 -7.71
N GLU A 380 -35.64 -1.22 -7.99
CA GLU A 380 -36.73 -2.02 -8.57
C GLU A 380 -36.35 -2.64 -9.92
N LEU A 381 -35.59 -1.90 -10.73
CA LEU A 381 -35.15 -2.35 -12.05
C LEU A 381 -33.79 -3.06 -12.04
N ASN A 382 -33.14 -3.17 -10.87
CA ASN A 382 -31.80 -3.73 -10.70
C ASN A 382 -30.78 -3.12 -11.69
N MET A 383 -30.83 -1.78 -11.77
CA MET A 383 -30.03 -0.94 -12.64
C MET A 383 -29.11 -0.01 -11.85
N VAL A 384 -28.06 0.46 -12.52
CA VAL A 384 -27.04 1.35 -11.98
C VAL A 384 -26.81 2.50 -12.94
N ALA A 385 -26.52 3.68 -12.41
CA ALA A 385 -26.27 4.88 -13.21
C ALA A 385 -24.76 5.03 -13.48
N ILE A 386 -24.37 5.10 -14.75
CA ILE A 386 -23.00 5.45 -15.15
C ILE A 386 -22.88 6.97 -15.15
N ILE A 387 -21.92 7.50 -14.40
CA ILE A 387 -21.77 8.92 -14.13
C ILE A 387 -20.36 9.40 -14.48
N ARG A 388 -20.30 10.56 -15.10
CA ARG A 388 -19.11 11.41 -15.19
C ARG A 388 -19.03 12.26 -13.92
N TYR A 389 -18.02 11.96 -13.11
CA TYR A 389 -17.70 12.65 -11.87
C TYR A 389 -16.49 13.57 -12.06
N ALA A 390 -16.64 14.85 -11.78
CA ALA A 390 -15.53 15.80 -11.71
C ALA A 390 -15.62 16.55 -10.37
N TYR A 391 -14.62 16.37 -9.52
CA TYR A 391 -14.60 16.96 -8.17
C TYR A 391 -14.41 18.48 -8.21
N ASP A 392 -13.43 18.93 -9.00
CA ASP A 392 -13.04 20.33 -9.19
C ASP A 392 -12.35 20.49 -10.55
N ARG A 393 -12.15 21.72 -11.03
CA ARG A 393 -11.49 22.07 -12.31
C ARG A 393 -10.06 21.56 -12.43
N ARG A 394 -9.40 21.27 -11.30
CA ARG A 394 -8.01 20.78 -11.24
C ARG A 394 -7.91 19.27 -11.40
N CYS A 395 -8.98 18.55 -11.07
CA CYS A 395 -9.00 17.09 -11.03
C CYS A 395 -9.54 16.54 -12.34
N ASN A 396 -8.85 15.57 -12.93
CA ASN A 396 -9.34 14.92 -14.14
C ASN A 396 -10.72 14.28 -13.89
N PRO A 397 -11.63 14.33 -14.88
CA PRO A 397 -12.94 13.71 -14.75
C PRO A 397 -12.77 12.20 -14.68
N GLN A 398 -13.57 11.58 -13.82
CA GLN A 398 -13.63 10.14 -13.61
C GLN A 398 -14.96 9.62 -14.13
N VAL A 399 -14.95 8.41 -14.66
CA VAL A 399 -16.18 7.68 -14.96
C VAL A 399 -16.40 6.66 -13.86
N GLY A 400 -17.63 6.54 -13.37
CA GLY A 400 -17.95 5.59 -12.33
C GLY A 400 -19.42 5.15 -12.37
N ALA A 401 -19.77 4.20 -11.52
CA ALA A 401 -21.15 3.75 -11.34
C ALA A 401 -21.69 4.23 -10.00
N ALA A 402 -22.94 4.71 -9.99
CA ALA A 402 -23.71 4.93 -8.78
C ALA A 402 -24.70 3.79 -8.56
N PHE A 403 -24.57 3.15 -7.42
CA PHE A 403 -25.43 2.07 -6.95
C PHE A 403 -26.47 2.60 -5.97
N PRO A 404 -27.75 2.17 -6.06
CA PRO A 404 -28.74 2.46 -5.03
C PRO A 404 -28.39 1.75 -3.71
N CYS A 405 -28.53 2.44 -2.59
CA CYS A 405 -28.37 1.88 -1.25
C CYS A 405 -29.54 2.35 -0.38
N ILE A 406 -30.45 1.43 -0.09
CA ILE A 406 -31.64 1.66 0.75
C ILE A 406 -31.34 1.04 2.12
N LYS A 407 -31.39 1.88 3.16
CA LYS A 407 -31.36 1.47 4.56
C LYS A 407 -32.65 1.93 5.25
N LEU A 408 -32.89 1.44 6.46
CA LEU A 408 -34.05 1.81 7.27
C LEU A 408 -34.11 3.34 7.50
N ASP A 409 -32.98 3.95 7.85
CA ASP A 409 -32.93 5.38 8.24
C ASP A 409 -32.74 6.33 7.06
N TYR A 410 -32.15 5.85 5.96
CA TYR A 410 -31.82 6.70 4.83
C TYR A 410 -31.69 5.95 3.50
N GLU A 411 -31.93 6.69 2.42
CA GLU A 411 -31.67 6.27 1.04
C GLU A 411 -30.50 7.10 0.48
N CYS A 412 -29.52 6.44 -0.16
CA CYS A 412 -28.42 7.15 -0.82
C CYS A 412 -27.91 6.47 -2.09
N LEU A 413 -27.16 7.22 -2.90
CA LEU A 413 -26.41 6.68 -4.03
C LEU A 413 -24.93 6.50 -3.65
N MET A 414 -24.37 5.33 -3.93
CA MET A 414 -22.97 4.99 -3.71
C MET A 414 -22.20 5.09 -5.02
N TYR A 415 -21.36 6.12 -5.16
CA TYR A 415 -20.48 6.28 -6.32
C TYR A 415 -19.15 5.55 -6.14
N ILE A 416 -18.80 4.72 -7.13
CA ILE A 416 -17.55 3.99 -7.23
C ILE A 416 -16.94 4.25 -8.61
N GLN A 417 -15.63 4.55 -8.66
CA GLN A 417 -14.92 4.77 -9.91
C GLN A 417 -14.78 3.47 -10.70
N LEU A 418 -14.95 3.55 -12.02
CA LEU A 418 -14.74 2.46 -12.96
C LEU A 418 -13.40 2.63 -13.69
N PRO A 419 -12.83 1.53 -14.23
CA PRO A 419 -11.57 1.60 -14.94
C PRO A 419 -11.80 2.19 -16.33
N PHE A 420 -10.81 2.91 -16.84
CA PHE A 420 -10.75 3.23 -18.26
C PHE A 420 -10.18 2.04 -19.06
N MET A 421 -10.20 2.16 -20.39
CA MET A 421 -9.69 1.10 -21.27
C MET A 421 -8.20 0.84 -21.02
N GLU A 422 -7.44 1.90 -20.73
CA GLU A 422 -6.01 1.90 -20.45
C GLU A 422 -5.66 1.23 -19.11
N ASP A 423 -6.62 1.18 -18.18
CA ASP A 423 -6.43 0.57 -16.86
C ASP A 423 -6.58 -0.96 -16.89
N LEU A 424 -7.23 -1.51 -17.93
CA LEU A 424 -7.51 -2.93 -18.04
C LEU A 424 -6.27 -3.71 -18.46
N ARG A 425 -5.81 -4.62 -17.59
CA ARG A 425 -4.71 -5.54 -17.87
C ARG A 425 -5.25 -6.88 -18.31
N GLN A 426 -5.11 -7.17 -19.61
CA GLN A 426 -5.58 -8.42 -20.20
C GLN A 426 -4.52 -9.51 -20.09
N TYR A 427 -4.47 -10.17 -18.93
CA TYR A 427 -3.65 -11.36 -18.75
C TYR A 427 -4.46 -12.62 -19.05
N THR A 428 -3.93 -13.47 -19.93
CA THR A 428 -4.52 -14.78 -20.22
C THR A 428 -3.92 -15.83 -19.30
N PHE A 429 -4.74 -16.41 -18.44
CA PHE A 429 -4.36 -17.53 -17.58
C PHE A 429 -4.99 -18.84 -18.08
N PRO A 430 -4.28 -19.98 -18.01
CA PRO A 430 -4.88 -21.28 -18.28
C PRO A 430 -6.04 -21.58 -17.32
N SER A 431 -7.13 -22.14 -17.84
CA SER A 431 -8.25 -22.57 -16.98
C SER A 431 -7.85 -23.77 -16.12
N PHE A 432 -8.21 -23.74 -14.84
CA PHE A 432 -7.97 -24.84 -13.90
C PHE A 432 -8.97 -26.00 -14.08
N GLU A 433 -10.20 -25.72 -14.56
CA GLU A 433 -11.29 -26.71 -14.67
C GLU A 433 -11.00 -27.81 -15.70
N ASN A 434 -10.32 -27.46 -16.80
CA ASN A 434 -10.06 -28.38 -17.90
C ASN A 434 -8.71 -29.12 -17.78
N ASN A 435 -7.96 -28.89 -16.70
CA ASN A 435 -6.62 -29.40 -16.58
C ASN A 435 -6.57 -30.74 -15.83
N LYS A 436 -6.46 -31.84 -16.58
CA LYS A 436 -6.36 -33.23 -16.05
C LYS A 436 -5.22 -33.44 -15.04
N LYS A 437 -4.23 -32.53 -15.00
CA LYS A 437 -3.08 -32.62 -14.08
C LYS A 437 -3.40 -32.17 -12.66
N PHE A 438 -4.42 -31.32 -12.49
CA PHE A 438 -4.75 -30.68 -11.21
C PHE A 438 -6.17 -30.97 -10.75
N THR A 439 -6.80 -32.03 -11.30
CA THR A 439 -8.13 -32.45 -10.87
C THR A 439 -8.03 -33.03 -9.45
N PRO A 440 -8.68 -32.41 -8.44
CA PRO A 440 -8.64 -32.91 -7.08
C PRO A 440 -9.39 -34.24 -6.95
N SER A 441 -8.97 -35.08 -6.01
CA SER A 441 -9.73 -36.30 -5.68
C SER A 441 -10.95 -35.97 -4.82
N ASP A 442 -11.97 -36.83 -4.83
CA ASP A 442 -13.16 -36.66 -3.97
C ASP A 442 -12.79 -36.60 -2.48
N THR A 443 -11.74 -37.32 -2.08
CA THR A 443 -11.20 -37.28 -0.72
C THR A 443 -10.55 -35.94 -0.36
N GLN A 444 -9.97 -35.25 -1.34
CA GLN A 444 -9.40 -33.91 -1.19
C GLN A 444 -10.51 -32.86 -1.13
N LEU A 445 -11.53 -32.98 -1.99
CA LEU A 445 -12.71 -32.11 -1.96
C LEU A 445 -13.41 -32.19 -0.61
N SER A 446 -13.72 -33.40 -0.13
CA SER A 446 -14.36 -33.58 1.18
C SER A 446 -13.53 -33.03 2.34
N ALA A 447 -12.19 -33.11 2.28
CA ALA A 447 -11.34 -32.53 3.32
C ALA A 447 -11.37 -30.99 3.30
N VAL A 448 -11.46 -30.40 2.11
CA VAL A 448 -11.59 -28.95 1.94
C VAL A 448 -12.99 -28.49 2.35
N ASP A 449 -14.04 -29.26 2.04
CA ASP A 449 -15.41 -28.96 2.46
C ASP A 449 -15.52 -28.96 3.99
N SER A 450 -14.99 -30.00 4.65
CA SER A 450 -14.92 -30.04 6.12
C SER A 450 -14.08 -28.90 6.71
N LEU A 451 -13.03 -28.47 6.01
CA LEU A 451 -12.25 -27.30 6.42
C LEU A 451 -13.06 -26.01 6.29
N ILE A 452 -13.78 -25.81 5.18
CA ILE A 452 -14.65 -24.66 4.95
C ILE A 452 -15.70 -24.60 6.06
N ASP A 453 -16.41 -25.69 6.30
CA ASP A 453 -17.45 -25.78 7.35
C ASP A 453 -16.88 -25.44 8.73
N SER A 454 -15.67 -25.91 9.05
CA SER A 454 -15.01 -25.61 10.33
C SER A 454 -14.51 -24.17 10.46
N MET A 455 -14.27 -23.49 9.34
CA MET A 455 -13.70 -22.12 9.27
C MET A 455 -14.74 -21.06 8.88
N MET A 456 -16.03 -21.41 8.80
CA MET A 456 -17.09 -20.44 8.56
C MET A 456 -17.15 -19.42 9.70
N LEU A 457 -17.03 -18.14 9.34
CA LEU A 457 -17.09 -17.01 10.27
C LEU A 457 -18.51 -16.48 10.52
N VAL A 458 -19.47 -16.97 9.72
CA VAL A 458 -20.88 -16.59 9.79
C VAL A 458 -21.65 -17.75 10.39
N GLU A 459 -22.14 -17.57 11.61
CA GLU A 459 -23.08 -18.49 12.24
C GLU A 459 -24.50 -17.96 11.99
N LYS A 460 -25.45 -18.88 11.83
CA LYS A 460 -26.87 -18.53 11.78
C LYS A 460 -27.44 -18.73 13.16
N ASP A 461 -27.98 -17.66 13.75
CA ASP A 461 -28.68 -17.76 15.02
C ASP A 461 -29.98 -18.57 14.85
N GLU A 462 -30.60 -18.99 15.95
CA GLU A 462 -31.86 -19.78 15.94
C GLU A 462 -33.03 -19.05 15.24
N ASN A 463 -32.93 -17.72 15.09
CA ASN A 463 -33.89 -16.87 14.39
C ASN A 463 -33.65 -16.79 12.87
N GLY A 464 -32.58 -17.42 12.36
CA GLY A 464 -32.20 -17.40 10.95
C GLY A 464 -31.37 -16.18 10.52
N ASP A 465 -31.02 -15.30 11.46
CA ASP A 465 -30.15 -14.14 11.21
C ASP A 465 -28.67 -14.55 11.14
N GLU A 466 -27.95 -14.00 10.17
CA GLU A 466 -26.52 -14.27 9.97
C GLU A 466 -25.68 -13.40 10.92
N LYS A 467 -25.14 -14.02 11.98
CA LYS A 467 -24.24 -13.39 12.95
C LYS A 467 -22.79 -13.63 12.53
N ASP A 468 -22.16 -12.58 12.02
CA ASP A 468 -20.71 -12.56 11.77
C ASP A 468 -19.95 -12.53 13.11
N MET A 469 -19.21 -13.62 13.39
CA MET A 469 -18.40 -13.76 14.60
C MET A 469 -17.21 -12.79 14.60
N TYR A 470 -16.71 -12.42 13.42
CA TYR A 470 -15.48 -11.63 13.28
C TYR A 470 -15.68 -10.41 12.39
N LYS A 471 -16.24 -9.36 13.00
CA LYS A 471 -16.59 -8.09 12.35
C LYS A 471 -15.36 -7.23 12.04
N VAL A 472 -14.61 -7.59 11.01
CA VAL A 472 -13.38 -6.89 10.57
C VAL A 472 -13.62 -5.40 10.27
N HIS A 473 -14.81 -5.05 9.80
CA HIS A 473 -15.17 -3.67 9.47
C HIS A 473 -15.15 -2.71 10.67
N ASN A 474 -15.27 -3.24 11.89
CA ASN A 474 -15.18 -2.44 13.13
C ASN A 474 -13.76 -2.37 13.68
N ILE A 475 -12.83 -3.16 13.15
CA ILE A 475 -11.45 -3.19 13.63
C ILE A 475 -10.68 -2.03 12.98
N PRO A 476 -10.15 -1.09 13.78
CA PRO A 476 -9.35 0.01 13.28
C PRO A 476 -7.99 -0.51 12.78
N ASN A 477 -7.37 0.24 11.87
CA ASN A 477 -6.09 -0.18 11.30
C ASN A 477 -5.01 -0.30 12.43
N PRO A 478 -4.42 -1.49 12.64
CA PRO A 478 -3.51 -1.78 13.75
C PRO A 478 -2.20 -0.98 13.68
N SER A 479 -1.79 -0.55 12.49
CA SER A 479 -0.56 0.22 12.29
C SER A 479 -0.55 1.53 13.08
N PHE A 480 -1.71 2.19 13.24
CA PHE A 480 -1.81 3.42 14.02
C PHE A 480 -1.58 3.16 15.51
N GLN A 481 -2.23 2.14 16.07
CA GLN A 481 -2.08 1.84 17.49
C GLN A 481 -0.66 1.37 17.82
N ARG A 482 -0.07 0.56 16.93
CA ARG A 482 1.33 0.16 17.05
C ARG A 482 2.27 1.37 16.98
N HIS A 483 2.02 2.30 16.06
CA HIS A 483 2.79 3.53 15.95
C HIS A 483 2.70 4.37 17.24
N PHE A 484 1.48 4.59 17.76
CA PHE A 484 1.27 5.35 18.99
C PHE A 484 1.92 4.70 20.21
N GLN A 485 1.86 3.37 20.33
CA GLN A 485 2.56 2.62 21.37
C GLN A 485 4.07 2.88 21.32
N CYS A 486 4.69 2.79 20.14
CA CYS A 486 6.12 3.02 19.97
C CYS A 486 6.52 4.46 20.28
N VAL A 487 5.72 5.45 19.86
CA VAL A 487 6.00 6.87 20.12
C VAL A 487 5.82 7.19 21.60
N HIS A 488 4.74 6.72 22.23
CA HIS A 488 4.52 6.87 23.67
C HIS A 488 5.68 6.28 24.47
N HIS A 489 6.05 5.04 24.19
CA HIS A 489 7.15 4.38 24.89
C HIS A 489 8.49 5.10 24.70
N ARG A 490 8.78 5.60 23.49
CA ARG A 490 10.00 6.38 23.25
C ARG A 490 9.99 7.74 23.96
N ALA A 491 8.82 8.35 24.15
CA ALA A 491 8.66 9.62 24.85
C ALA A 491 8.86 9.47 26.37
N VAL A 492 8.24 8.46 26.98
CA VAL A 492 8.33 8.20 28.44
C VAL A 492 9.68 7.56 28.79
N CYS A 493 10.14 6.60 27.98
CA CYS A 493 11.34 5.83 28.21
C CYS A 493 12.32 5.95 27.01
N PRO A 494 13.09 7.04 26.92
CA PRO A 494 13.99 7.26 25.77
C PRO A 494 15.10 6.21 25.65
N GLY A 495 15.54 5.62 26.76
CA GLY A 495 16.68 4.69 26.83
C GLY A 495 16.39 3.21 26.53
N THR A 496 15.12 2.81 26.39
CA THR A 496 14.73 1.40 26.22
C THR A 496 14.51 1.04 24.74
N PRO A 497 14.67 -0.24 24.33
CA PRO A 497 14.35 -0.67 22.96
C PRO A 497 12.85 -0.54 22.67
N LEU A 498 12.45 -0.67 21.40
CA LEU A 498 11.02 -0.62 21.06
C LEU A 498 10.24 -1.73 21.79
N PRO A 499 9.04 -1.44 22.31
CA PRO A 499 8.26 -2.43 23.05
C PRO A 499 7.75 -3.52 22.09
N PRO A 500 7.50 -4.76 22.54
CA PRO A 500 6.83 -5.77 21.72
C PRO A 500 5.39 -5.34 21.38
N MET A 501 4.78 -5.99 20.40
CA MET A 501 3.37 -5.76 20.07
C MET A 501 2.48 -6.16 21.25
N GLU A 502 1.48 -5.35 21.57
CA GLU A 502 0.58 -5.63 22.69
C GLU A 502 -0.20 -6.93 22.45
N PRO A 503 -0.38 -7.78 23.47
CA PRO A 503 -1.07 -9.06 23.33
C PRO A 503 -2.50 -8.93 22.78
N TRP A 504 -3.25 -7.91 23.20
CA TRP A 504 -4.62 -7.68 22.72
C TRP A 504 -4.65 -7.34 21.23
N LEU A 505 -3.67 -6.60 20.71
CA LEU A 505 -3.63 -6.22 19.29
C LEU A 505 -3.33 -7.46 18.42
N LYS A 506 -2.49 -8.35 18.95
CA LYS A 506 -2.24 -9.65 18.33
C LYS A 506 -3.51 -10.50 18.35
N ALA A 507 -4.14 -10.63 19.51
CA ALA A 507 -5.39 -11.40 19.67
C ALA A 507 -6.53 -10.86 18.78
N ALA A 508 -6.64 -9.55 18.64
CA ALA A 508 -7.66 -8.91 17.80
C ALA A 508 -7.46 -9.16 16.30
N LEU A 509 -6.22 -9.37 15.83
CA LEU A 509 -5.90 -9.70 14.44
C LEU A 509 -5.85 -11.20 14.17
N GLU A 510 -5.64 -11.98 15.23
CA GLU A 510 -5.70 -13.42 15.17
C GLU A 510 -7.15 -13.90 15.14
N ARG A 511 -7.29 -15.15 14.71
CA ARG A 511 -8.59 -15.80 14.59
C ARG A 511 -9.14 -16.15 15.99
N PRO A 512 -10.47 -16.15 16.18
CA PRO A 512 -11.09 -16.57 17.44
C PRO A 512 -10.64 -17.97 17.87
N ASP A 513 -10.45 -18.17 19.18
CA ASP A 513 -9.98 -19.44 19.75
C ASP A 513 -10.95 -20.61 19.45
N ILE A 514 -12.25 -20.35 19.47
CA ILE A 514 -13.31 -21.32 19.13
C ILE A 514 -13.07 -21.92 17.73
N ILE A 515 -12.74 -21.09 16.75
CA ILE A 515 -12.47 -21.53 15.38
C ILE A 515 -11.12 -22.24 15.31
N THR A 516 -10.16 -21.79 16.13
CA THR A 516 -8.85 -22.42 16.22
C THR A 516 -8.96 -23.87 16.62
N GLU A 517 -9.75 -24.17 17.65
CA GLU A 517 -9.98 -25.54 18.12
C GLU A 517 -10.75 -26.37 17.09
N ARG A 518 -11.84 -25.83 16.53
CA ARG A 518 -12.67 -26.52 15.52
C ARG A 518 -11.85 -26.96 14.30
N CYS A 519 -10.95 -26.13 13.82
CA CYS A 519 -10.23 -26.39 12.58
C CYS A 519 -8.94 -27.23 12.73
N GLN A 520 -8.47 -27.53 13.95
CA GLN A 520 -7.24 -28.31 14.14
C GLN A 520 -7.31 -29.69 13.44
N ALA A 521 -8.39 -30.43 13.66
CA ALA A 521 -8.57 -31.76 13.07
C ALA A 521 -8.70 -31.72 11.52
N PRO A 522 -9.54 -30.87 10.91
CA PRO A 522 -9.58 -30.70 9.46
C PRO A 522 -8.24 -30.26 8.84
N LEU A 523 -7.50 -29.37 9.50
CA LEU A 523 -6.19 -28.90 9.01
C LEU A 523 -5.15 -30.02 8.98
N GLU A 524 -5.11 -30.88 9.99
CA GLU A 524 -4.23 -32.04 10.00
C GLU A 524 -4.58 -33.03 8.88
N GLU A 525 -5.88 -33.22 8.61
CA GLU A 525 -6.34 -34.07 7.53
C GLU A 525 -5.96 -33.52 6.15
N VAL A 526 -6.14 -32.21 5.94
CA VAL A 526 -5.71 -31.51 4.71
C VAL A 526 -4.20 -31.62 4.55
N LYS A 527 -3.42 -31.36 5.61
CA LYS A 527 -1.96 -31.49 5.59
C LYS A 527 -1.50 -32.89 5.19
N ARG A 528 -2.22 -33.94 5.63
CA ARG A 528 -1.94 -35.33 5.26
C ARG A 528 -2.31 -35.63 3.80
N LYS A 529 -3.42 -35.08 3.29
CA LYS A 529 -3.95 -35.35 1.94
C LYS A 529 -3.28 -34.53 0.84
N PHE A 530 -2.67 -33.39 1.17
CA PHE A 530 -1.98 -32.50 0.23
C PHE A 530 -0.48 -32.46 0.52
N PRO A 531 0.33 -33.37 -0.05
CA PRO A 531 1.78 -33.35 0.12
C PRO A 531 2.38 -32.16 -0.63
N LEU A 532 2.87 -31.17 0.12
CA LEU A 532 3.59 -30.03 -0.42
C LEU A 532 5.10 -30.25 -0.23
N THR A 533 5.87 -30.08 -1.31
CA THR A 533 7.33 -30.07 -1.26
C THR A 533 7.82 -28.65 -1.47
N GLU A 534 8.61 -28.14 -0.53
CA GLU A 534 9.26 -26.85 -0.72
C GLU A 534 10.34 -26.99 -1.78
N VAL A 535 10.16 -26.27 -2.89
CA VAL A 535 11.23 -26.15 -3.88
C VAL A 535 12.22 -25.13 -3.33
N GLU A 536 13.36 -25.62 -2.83
CA GLU A 536 14.48 -24.76 -2.46
C GLU A 536 14.94 -23.98 -3.69
N LYS A 537 14.54 -22.71 -3.78
CA LYS A 537 15.19 -21.79 -4.71
C LYS A 537 16.65 -21.73 -4.26
N LYS A 538 17.60 -22.02 -5.15
CA LYS A 538 19.05 -21.85 -4.90
C LYS A 538 19.22 -20.50 -4.18
N LYS A 539 19.52 -20.54 -2.88
CA LYS A 539 19.79 -19.32 -2.12
C LYS A 539 20.98 -18.69 -2.83
N LYS A 540 20.85 -17.43 -3.30
CA LYS A 540 22.03 -16.66 -3.71
C LYS A 540 23.04 -16.80 -2.59
N VAL A 541 24.25 -17.27 -2.92
CA VAL A 541 25.31 -17.50 -1.92
C VAL A 541 25.43 -16.23 -1.12
N LYS A 542 25.02 -16.31 0.15
CA LYS A 542 25.12 -15.20 1.08
C LYS A 542 26.61 -14.95 1.26
N THR A 543 27.12 -13.81 0.80
CA THR A 543 28.50 -13.37 1.06
C THR A 543 28.78 -13.47 2.56
N SER A 544 30.01 -13.81 2.95
CA SER A 544 30.45 -14.08 4.33
C SER A 544 29.98 -13.05 5.38
N ALA A 545 29.64 -11.83 4.98
CA ALA A 545 29.02 -10.79 5.81
C ALA A 545 27.68 -11.21 6.45
N GLN A 546 26.88 -12.08 5.82
CA GLN A 546 25.61 -12.59 6.38
C GLN A 546 25.77 -13.85 7.25
N ILE A 547 26.96 -14.47 7.29
CA ILE A 547 27.25 -15.62 8.14
C ILE A 547 27.89 -15.17 9.47
N PHE A 548 28.64 -14.06 9.46
CA PHE A 548 29.26 -13.48 10.66
C PHE A 548 28.53 -12.25 11.22
N GLY A 549 27.55 -11.69 10.50
CA GLY A 549 26.67 -10.63 11.01
C GLY A 549 25.53 -11.21 11.84
N LYS A 550 25.54 -10.92 13.15
CA LYS A 550 24.44 -11.21 14.08
C LYS A 550 23.09 -10.75 13.51
N ASP A 551 22.07 -11.59 13.70
CA ASP A 551 20.69 -11.41 13.25
C ASP A 551 20.13 -9.99 13.43
N SER A 552 19.70 -9.40 12.32
CA SER A 552 18.63 -8.41 12.28
C SER A 552 17.88 -8.58 10.97
N GLU A 553 16.74 -9.25 11.02
CA GLU A 553 15.80 -9.39 9.91
C GLU A 553 15.16 -8.04 9.57
N GLU A 554 15.28 -7.59 8.32
CA GLU A 554 14.14 -7.03 7.55
C GLU A 554 14.31 -7.35 6.04
N PRO A 555 13.24 -7.74 5.33
CA PRO A 555 13.31 -8.10 3.91
C PRO A 555 13.09 -6.88 2.99
N GLY A 556 14.18 -6.35 2.44
CA GLY A 556 14.16 -5.26 1.46
C GLY A 556 14.05 -5.73 0.00
N ALA A 557 12.88 -5.43 -0.60
CA ALA A 557 12.60 -5.12 -2.01
C ALA A 557 13.20 -6.00 -3.15
N LYS A 558 12.27 -6.67 -3.87
CA LYS A 558 12.46 -7.32 -5.17
C LYS A 558 13.06 -6.35 -6.21
N LYS A 559 14.19 -6.74 -6.84
CA LYS A 559 14.61 -6.25 -8.16
C LYS A 559 14.76 -7.42 -9.14
N ALA A 560 14.54 -7.07 -10.40
CA ALA A 560 14.14 -7.89 -11.53
C ALA A 560 15.08 -9.07 -11.84
N LYS A 561 14.46 -10.10 -12.43
CA LYS A 561 15.02 -11.38 -12.84
C LYS A 561 15.46 -11.23 -14.30
N GLU A 562 16.75 -11.21 -14.57
CA GLU A 562 17.28 -11.54 -15.90
C GLU A 562 17.70 -13.02 -15.88
N GLU A 563 17.34 -13.72 -16.94
CA GLU A 563 17.59 -15.15 -17.14
C GLU A 563 19.06 -15.34 -17.50
N GLU A 564 19.83 -15.97 -16.61
CA GLU A 564 21.20 -16.43 -16.88
C GLU A 564 21.14 -17.82 -17.52
N ASP A 565 21.44 -17.87 -18.82
CA ASP A 565 21.78 -19.11 -19.51
C ASP A 565 23.19 -19.57 -19.12
N GLU A 566 23.34 -20.89 -18.98
CA GLU A 566 24.56 -21.60 -18.61
C GLU A 566 25.74 -21.28 -19.55
N GLU A 567 26.80 -20.66 -19.03
CA GLU A 567 28.12 -20.64 -19.68
C GLU A 567 29.17 -21.26 -18.74
N ASP A 568 29.94 -22.20 -19.30
CA ASP A 568 31.06 -22.90 -18.66
C ASP A 568 32.08 -21.92 -18.06
N TYR A 569 32.19 -21.93 -16.73
CA TYR A 569 33.16 -21.12 -15.99
C TYR A 569 34.58 -21.69 -16.13
N SER A 570 35.40 -21.07 -16.98
CA SER A 570 36.85 -21.27 -17.00
C SER A 570 37.57 -20.13 -16.25
N LEU A 571 38.54 -20.49 -15.40
CA LEU A 571 39.32 -19.60 -14.52
C LEU A 571 40.04 -18.44 -15.25
N ALA A 572 40.16 -18.48 -16.58
CA ALA A 572 40.75 -17.41 -17.38
C ALA A 572 39.89 -16.13 -17.47
N ASN A 573 38.56 -16.23 -17.31
CA ASN A 573 37.63 -15.11 -17.54
C ASN A 573 37.55 -14.08 -16.40
N ILE A 574 38.23 -14.31 -15.27
CA ILE A 574 38.23 -13.37 -14.12
C ILE A 574 39.39 -12.36 -14.23
N ALA A 575 40.46 -12.70 -14.96
CA ALA A 575 41.62 -11.84 -15.12
C ALA A 575 41.42 -10.77 -16.22
N GLU A 576 40.53 -11.02 -17.18
CA GLU A 576 40.14 -10.07 -18.22
C GLU A 576 38.88 -9.33 -17.73
N GLY A 577 38.99 -8.01 -17.53
CA GLY A 577 37.87 -7.18 -17.07
C GLY A 577 36.65 -7.23 -18.01
N PRO A 578 35.53 -6.57 -17.65
CA PRO A 578 34.34 -6.57 -18.50
C PRO A 578 34.69 -6.03 -19.89
N VAL A 579 34.48 -6.85 -20.92
CA VAL A 579 34.70 -6.46 -22.33
C VAL A 579 33.74 -5.31 -22.67
N THR A 580 34.29 -4.10 -22.85
CA THR A 580 33.58 -2.88 -23.26
C THR A 580 33.82 -2.52 -24.74
N SER A 581 34.86 -3.09 -25.36
CA SER A 581 35.23 -2.90 -26.78
C SER A 581 35.90 -4.16 -27.33
N VAL A 582 35.91 -4.36 -28.66
CA VAL A 582 36.57 -5.51 -29.30
C VAL A 582 38.08 -5.46 -29.07
N GLY A 583 38.61 -6.40 -28.29
CA GLY A 583 40.01 -6.45 -27.86
C GLY A 583 40.96 -7.04 -28.91
N SER A 584 42.25 -7.02 -28.58
CA SER A 584 43.33 -7.51 -29.46
C SER A 584 43.63 -8.99 -29.33
N VAL A 585 43.22 -9.61 -28.22
CA VAL A 585 43.63 -10.96 -27.83
C VAL A 585 42.76 -11.99 -28.57
N ASP A 586 41.44 -11.93 -28.40
CA ASP A 586 40.46 -12.76 -29.12
C ASP A 586 39.23 -11.96 -29.60
N PRO A 587 39.37 -11.20 -30.71
CA PRO A 587 38.33 -10.28 -31.20
C PRO A 587 36.98 -10.97 -31.53
N ALA A 588 37.01 -12.22 -31.99
CA ALA A 588 35.80 -12.97 -32.35
C ALA A 588 34.94 -13.34 -31.12
N ARG A 589 35.56 -13.52 -29.96
CA ARG A 589 34.86 -13.81 -28.69
C ARG A 589 34.26 -12.53 -28.12
N ASP A 590 35.05 -11.47 -28.09
CA ASP A 590 34.63 -10.14 -27.64
C ASP A 590 33.44 -9.62 -28.44
N PHE A 591 33.46 -9.79 -29.77
CA PHE A 591 32.36 -9.42 -30.66
C PHE A 591 31.06 -10.16 -30.30
N ARG A 592 31.11 -11.48 -30.08
CA ARG A 592 29.93 -12.26 -29.69
C ARG A 592 29.38 -11.83 -28.32
N THR A 593 30.27 -11.52 -27.37
CA THR A 593 29.88 -11.11 -26.02
C THR A 593 29.27 -9.71 -26.00
N LEU A 594 29.80 -8.76 -26.79
CA LEU A 594 29.24 -7.41 -26.91
C LEU A 594 27.83 -7.41 -27.52
N LEU A 595 27.59 -8.28 -28.52
CA LEU A 595 26.26 -8.44 -29.11
C LEU A 595 25.24 -9.06 -28.15
N LYS A 596 25.66 -10.00 -27.29
CA LYS A 596 24.79 -10.58 -26.25
C LYS A 596 24.40 -9.58 -25.18
N LYS A 597 25.32 -8.69 -24.78
CA LYS A 597 25.09 -7.67 -23.73
C LYS A 597 24.19 -6.52 -24.18
N LYS A 598 23.95 -6.34 -25.50
CA LYS A 598 23.16 -5.24 -26.08
C LYS A 598 23.59 -3.83 -25.63
N SER A 599 24.87 -3.65 -25.27
CA SER A 599 25.38 -2.38 -24.73
C SER A 599 25.66 -1.32 -25.81
N LEU A 600 25.87 -1.73 -27.07
CA LEU A 600 26.19 -0.85 -28.21
C LEU A 600 25.37 -1.25 -29.43
N SER A 601 25.17 -0.32 -30.38
CA SER A 601 24.43 -0.62 -31.60
C SER A 601 25.19 -1.60 -32.50
N PHE A 602 24.47 -2.46 -33.23
CA PHE A 602 25.08 -3.47 -34.11
C PHE A 602 26.08 -2.86 -35.10
N GLY A 603 25.74 -1.69 -35.67
CA GLY A 603 26.60 -0.97 -36.60
C GLY A 603 27.94 -0.53 -36.00
N GLU A 604 27.95 -0.02 -34.78
CA GLU A 604 29.16 0.43 -34.09
C GLU A 604 30.09 -0.74 -33.74
N VAL A 605 29.51 -1.84 -33.24
CA VAL A 605 30.28 -3.05 -32.91
C VAL A 605 30.89 -3.67 -34.18
N CYS A 606 30.18 -3.64 -35.31
CA CYS A 606 30.71 -4.08 -36.60
C CYS A 606 31.85 -3.20 -37.10
N GLN A 607 31.75 -1.87 -36.96
CA GLN A 607 32.82 -0.96 -37.34
C GLN A 607 34.09 -1.17 -36.50
N GLN A 608 33.94 -1.40 -35.20
CA GLN A 608 35.07 -1.74 -34.31
C GLN A 608 35.74 -3.05 -34.74
N LEU A 609 34.95 -4.07 -35.07
CA LEU A 609 35.48 -5.35 -35.56
C LEU A 609 36.19 -5.19 -36.91
N THR A 610 35.59 -4.45 -37.85
CA THR A 610 36.19 -4.15 -39.16
C THR A 610 37.54 -3.44 -39.00
N HIS A 611 37.61 -2.39 -38.17
CA HIS A 611 38.86 -1.68 -37.91
C HIS A 611 39.93 -2.60 -37.31
N ARG A 612 39.52 -3.51 -36.41
CA ARG A 612 40.43 -4.48 -35.81
C ARG A 612 40.93 -5.52 -36.82
N ILE A 613 40.07 -6.01 -37.71
CA ILE A 613 40.46 -6.90 -38.80
C ILE A 613 41.48 -6.19 -39.71
N GLU A 614 41.25 -4.93 -40.07
CA GLU A 614 42.20 -4.16 -40.89
C GLU A 614 43.56 -3.98 -40.21
N GLN A 615 43.59 -3.74 -38.89
CA GLN A 615 44.84 -3.68 -38.12
C GLN A 615 45.58 -5.04 -38.09
N LEU A 616 44.84 -6.15 -37.97
CA LEU A 616 45.43 -7.49 -37.98
C LEU A 616 45.97 -7.87 -39.36
N LEU A 617 45.29 -7.47 -40.44
CA LEU A 617 45.72 -7.67 -41.83
C LEU A 617 46.93 -6.83 -42.21
N GLY A 618 47.20 -5.72 -41.50
CA GLY A 618 48.43 -4.93 -41.67
C GLY A 618 49.70 -5.68 -41.28
N ASN A 619 49.60 -6.63 -40.34
CA ASN A 619 50.72 -7.47 -39.91
C ASN A 619 50.73 -8.76 -40.76
N LYS A 620 51.55 -8.79 -41.82
CA LYS A 620 51.66 -9.87 -42.82
C LYS A 620 52.17 -11.21 -42.23
N ASN A 621 51.40 -11.83 -41.33
CA ASN A 621 51.71 -13.09 -40.66
C ASN A 621 50.50 -14.03 -40.73
N THR A 622 50.75 -15.29 -41.09
CA THR A 622 49.75 -16.35 -41.23
C THR A 622 48.88 -16.55 -39.98
N HIS A 623 49.42 -16.35 -38.78
CA HIS A 623 48.64 -16.47 -37.54
C HIS A 623 47.56 -15.37 -37.41
N TYR A 624 47.85 -14.15 -37.86
CA TYR A 624 46.88 -13.05 -37.88
C TYR A 624 45.88 -13.18 -39.01
N TYR A 625 46.27 -13.78 -40.14
CA TYR A 625 45.35 -14.17 -41.21
C TYR A 625 44.29 -15.17 -40.72
N MET A 626 44.71 -16.22 -40.02
CA MET A 626 43.77 -17.20 -39.43
C MET A 626 42.83 -16.56 -38.42
N LYS A 627 43.34 -15.71 -37.52
CA LYS A 627 42.48 -14.96 -36.58
C LYS A 627 41.49 -14.03 -37.29
N SER A 628 41.91 -13.38 -38.37
CA SER A 628 41.05 -12.50 -39.17
C SER A 628 39.94 -13.28 -39.87
N ILE A 629 40.24 -14.48 -40.39
CA ILE A 629 39.24 -15.39 -40.97
C ILE A 629 38.19 -15.77 -39.92
N THR A 630 38.62 -16.22 -38.73
CA THR A 630 37.68 -16.55 -37.64
C THR A 630 36.80 -15.36 -37.22
N CYS A 631 37.32 -14.13 -37.30
CA CYS A 631 36.53 -12.92 -37.04
C CYS A 631 35.50 -12.66 -38.15
N ILE A 632 35.85 -12.88 -39.41
CA ILE A 632 34.94 -12.75 -40.56
C ILE A 632 33.84 -13.81 -40.51
N GLU A 633 34.15 -15.04 -40.12
CA GLU A 633 33.16 -16.11 -39.90
C GLU A 633 32.19 -15.74 -38.77
N ALA A 634 32.71 -15.30 -37.62
CA ALA A 634 31.87 -14.83 -36.52
C ALA A 634 30.98 -13.63 -36.93
N PHE A 635 31.50 -12.74 -37.77
CA PHE A 635 30.73 -11.63 -38.32
C PHE A 635 29.62 -12.11 -39.26
N ARG A 636 29.90 -13.10 -40.12
CA ARG A 636 28.91 -13.75 -41.00
C ARG A 636 27.79 -14.40 -40.20
N GLU A 637 28.14 -15.23 -39.21
CA GLU A 637 27.18 -15.93 -38.34
C GLU A 637 26.21 -14.96 -37.64
N GLN A 638 26.73 -13.86 -37.10
CA GLN A 638 25.92 -12.89 -36.36
C GLN A 638 25.07 -12.02 -37.28
N SER A 639 25.57 -11.68 -38.47
CA SER A 639 24.80 -10.95 -39.49
C SER A 639 23.62 -11.77 -40.00
N VAL A 640 23.77 -13.10 -40.11
CA VAL A 640 22.67 -14.02 -40.44
C VAL A 640 21.65 -14.09 -39.30
N LYS A 641 22.10 -14.18 -38.03
CA LYS A 641 21.20 -14.23 -36.86
C LYS A 641 20.35 -12.97 -36.68
N LEU A 642 20.91 -11.81 -36.98
CA LEU A 642 20.24 -10.52 -36.82
C LEU A 642 19.45 -10.07 -38.06
N GLY A 643 19.62 -10.77 -39.19
CA GLY A 643 18.91 -10.47 -40.44
C GLY A 643 19.45 -9.28 -41.24
N ASP A 644 20.62 -8.74 -40.86
CA ASP A 644 21.25 -7.58 -41.49
C ASP A 644 22.48 -7.98 -42.32
N ALA A 645 22.26 -8.30 -43.60
CA ALA A 645 23.32 -8.74 -44.52
C ALA A 645 24.12 -7.60 -45.20
N SER A 646 23.64 -6.35 -45.11
CA SER A 646 24.18 -5.21 -45.87
C SER A 646 25.61 -4.82 -45.45
N LEU A 647 25.88 -4.80 -44.15
CA LEU A 647 27.19 -4.41 -43.58
C LEU A 647 28.27 -5.45 -43.89
N TYR A 648 27.95 -6.74 -43.74
CA TYR A 648 28.87 -7.83 -44.07
C TYR A 648 29.20 -7.87 -45.56
N ASN A 649 28.18 -7.84 -46.43
CA ASN A 649 28.39 -7.90 -47.88
C ASN A 649 29.13 -6.66 -48.41
N GLY A 650 28.85 -5.48 -47.85
CA GLY A 650 29.57 -4.25 -48.17
C GLY A 650 31.05 -4.31 -47.76
N TYR A 651 31.33 -4.83 -46.56
CA TYR A 651 32.71 -5.01 -46.08
C TYR A 651 33.50 -6.01 -46.93
N LEU A 652 32.92 -7.18 -47.24
CA LEU A 652 33.62 -8.22 -48.01
C LEU A 652 33.94 -7.76 -49.44
N GLN A 653 33.05 -6.96 -50.07
CA GLN A 653 33.32 -6.33 -51.36
C GLN A 653 34.42 -5.26 -51.29
N SER A 654 34.43 -4.45 -50.23
CA SER A 654 35.51 -3.48 -49.97
C SER A 654 36.84 -4.18 -49.78
N LEU A 655 36.85 -5.28 -49.01
CA LEU A 655 38.02 -6.11 -48.78
C LEU A 655 38.55 -6.66 -50.10
N LYS A 656 37.70 -7.24 -50.96
CA LYS A 656 38.09 -7.74 -52.30
C LYS A 656 38.75 -6.67 -53.17
N ARG A 657 38.24 -5.43 -53.16
CA ARG A 657 38.83 -4.30 -53.90
C ARG A 657 40.18 -3.85 -53.34
N SER A 658 40.41 -4.03 -52.04
CA SER A 658 41.63 -3.58 -51.35
C SER A 658 42.82 -4.55 -51.46
N ILE A 659 42.60 -5.80 -51.87
CA ILE A 659 43.62 -6.86 -51.92
C ILE A 659 44.76 -6.59 -52.90
N PRO A 660 44.51 -6.16 -54.16
CA PRO A 660 45.59 -5.92 -55.13
C PRO A 660 46.53 -4.80 -54.69
N ASN A 661 45.99 -3.79 -54.00
CA ASN A 661 46.74 -2.63 -53.54
C ASN A 661 47.58 -2.91 -52.28
N ARG A 662 47.28 -3.98 -51.53
CA ARG A 662 47.91 -4.30 -50.23
C ARG A 662 48.82 -5.54 -50.29
N GLY A 663 48.84 -6.29 -51.40
CA GLY A 663 49.65 -7.50 -51.57
C GLY A 663 49.20 -8.63 -50.65
N LEU A 664 47.88 -8.84 -50.54
CA LEU A 664 47.23 -9.82 -49.64
C LEU A 664 46.73 -11.07 -50.39
N GLU A 665 47.35 -11.45 -51.50
CA GLU A 665 46.93 -12.57 -52.35
C GLU A 665 46.90 -13.91 -51.58
N VAL A 666 47.91 -14.15 -50.74
CA VAL A 666 47.99 -15.34 -49.87
C VAL A 666 46.83 -15.41 -48.87
N PHE A 667 46.36 -14.26 -48.38
CA PHE A 667 45.21 -14.20 -47.48
C PHE A 667 43.89 -14.48 -48.24
N TRP A 668 43.79 -14.00 -49.48
CA TRP A 668 42.63 -14.27 -50.32
C TRP A 668 42.53 -15.75 -50.70
N ASP A 669 43.66 -16.39 -51.03
CA ASP A 669 43.68 -17.82 -51.34
C ASP A 669 43.23 -18.68 -50.14
N LEU A 670 43.64 -18.29 -48.93
CA LEU A 670 43.18 -18.94 -47.69
C LEU A 670 41.68 -18.73 -47.45
N LEU A 671 41.15 -17.54 -47.75
CA LEU A 671 39.72 -17.22 -47.62
C LEU A 671 38.87 -17.98 -48.66
N VAL A 672 39.41 -18.18 -49.86
CA VAL A 672 38.82 -19.03 -50.92
C VAL A 672 38.84 -20.50 -50.51
N GLN A 673 39.91 -20.96 -49.85
CA GLN A 673 40.03 -22.33 -49.33
C GLN A 673 38.97 -22.63 -48.24
N ASP A 674 38.68 -21.66 -47.38
CA ASP A 674 37.64 -21.77 -46.34
C ASP A 674 36.21 -21.45 -46.86
N ALA A 675 36.05 -21.20 -48.16
CA ALA A 675 34.78 -21.02 -48.87
C ALA A 675 33.85 -19.94 -48.27
N ILE A 676 34.41 -18.83 -47.78
CA ILE A 676 33.63 -17.74 -47.19
C ILE A 676 32.98 -16.89 -48.31
N THR A 677 31.68 -17.06 -48.50
CA THR A 677 30.89 -16.36 -49.53
C THR A 677 30.07 -15.18 -48.97
N LEU A 678 29.58 -14.34 -49.89
CA LEU A 678 28.57 -13.31 -49.60
C LEU A 678 27.27 -13.97 -49.10
N ILE A 679 26.55 -13.30 -48.19
CA ILE A 679 25.25 -13.77 -47.68
C ILE A 679 24.19 -13.58 -48.76
N SER A 680 23.55 -14.67 -49.18
CA SER A 680 22.60 -14.69 -50.30
C SER A 680 21.15 -14.39 -49.84
N LYS A 681 20.29 -14.05 -50.81
CA LYS A 681 18.83 -13.90 -50.59
C LYS A 681 18.14 -15.13 -50.00
N ASP A 682 18.70 -16.33 -50.20
CA ASP A 682 18.16 -17.58 -49.65
C ASP A 682 18.39 -17.69 -48.14
N GLU A 683 19.41 -17.00 -47.60
CA GLU A 683 19.78 -17.06 -46.18
C GLU A 683 19.18 -15.89 -45.38
N VAL A 684 19.06 -14.71 -45.99
CA VAL A 684 18.51 -13.50 -45.36
C VAL A 684 17.69 -12.70 -46.38
N GLU A 685 16.41 -12.47 -46.10
CA GLU A 685 15.48 -11.76 -47.01
C GLU A 685 15.91 -10.32 -47.32
N GLY A 686 16.69 -9.69 -46.43
CA GLY A 686 17.25 -8.34 -46.59
C GLY A 686 18.48 -8.24 -47.50
N SER A 687 18.98 -9.35 -48.08
CA SER A 687 20.17 -9.32 -48.95
C SER A 687 19.84 -8.90 -50.39
N THR A 688 20.73 -8.13 -51.03
CA THR A 688 20.61 -7.76 -52.45
C THR A 688 21.23 -8.80 -53.39
N VAL A 689 22.01 -9.75 -52.88
CA VAL A 689 22.89 -10.64 -53.66
C VAL A 689 22.23 -12.00 -53.94
N SER A 690 22.27 -12.45 -55.20
CA SER A 690 21.76 -13.76 -55.61
C SER A 690 22.73 -14.90 -55.28
N LYS A 691 22.21 -16.14 -55.17
CA LYS A 691 23.03 -17.35 -54.92
C LYS A 691 24.08 -17.63 -56.01
N SER A 692 23.82 -17.17 -57.24
CA SER A 692 24.76 -17.24 -58.34
C SER A 692 25.92 -16.26 -58.15
N GLU A 693 25.61 -15.02 -57.75
CA GLU A 693 26.61 -13.97 -57.51
C GLU A 693 27.49 -14.25 -56.28
N SER A 694 26.93 -14.84 -55.21
CA SER A 694 27.72 -15.24 -54.03
C SER A 694 28.75 -16.32 -54.35
N ASN A 695 28.43 -17.23 -55.26
CA ASN A 695 29.34 -18.31 -55.67
C ASN A 695 30.34 -17.84 -56.73
N GLN A 696 29.93 -16.96 -57.64
CA GLN A 696 30.82 -16.31 -58.61
C GLN A 696 31.82 -15.37 -57.94
N PHE A 697 31.53 -14.86 -56.74
CA PHE A 697 32.42 -13.99 -55.98
C PHE A 697 33.80 -14.61 -55.68
N LEU A 698 33.90 -15.93 -55.58
CA LEU A 698 35.15 -16.65 -55.30
C LEU A 698 36.03 -16.86 -56.55
N VAL A 699 35.51 -16.64 -57.76
CA VAL A 699 36.26 -16.83 -59.01
C VAL A 699 37.05 -15.56 -59.33
N THR A 700 38.37 -15.68 -59.44
CA THR A 700 39.27 -14.62 -59.89
C THR A 700 39.18 -14.50 -61.42
N GLU A 701 38.85 -13.32 -61.95
CA GLU A 701 38.93 -13.08 -63.40
C GLU A 701 40.41 -12.98 -63.83
N GLU A 702 40.84 -13.85 -64.75
CA GLU A 702 42.10 -13.68 -65.49
C GLU A 702 42.00 -12.44 -66.39
N LYS A 703 42.81 -11.42 -66.11
CA LYS A 703 42.99 -10.27 -67.02
C LYS A 703 43.65 -10.76 -68.31
N LYS A 704 42.94 -10.62 -69.44
CA LYS A 704 43.56 -10.62 -70.78
C LYS A 704 44.46 -9.40 -70.93
N GLU A 705 45.73 -9.64 -71.25
CA GLU A 705 46.67 -8.63 -71.74
C GLU A 705 46.17 -8.02 -73.06
N GLU A 706 46.01 -6.71 -73.10
CA GLU A 706 46.00 -5.94 -74.34
C GLU A 706 47.39 -5.35 -74.58
N ALA A 707 47.86 -5.54 -75.81
CA ALA A 707 49.23 -5.36 -76.26
C ALA A 707 49.74 -3.92 -76.17
N ALA A 708 51.05 -3.82 -75.86
CA ALA A 708 51.84 -2.59 -75.83
C ALA A 708 51.97 -1.89 -77.21
N ALA A 709 52.08 -0.57 -77.17
CA ALA A 709 52.70 0.26 -78.20
C ALA A 709 54.08 0.77 -77.69
N PRO A 710 55.07 0.98 -78.56
CA PRO A 710 56.50 0.99 -78.19
C PRO A 710 57.00 2.32 -77.57
N PRO A 711 58.19 2.32 -76.93
CA PRO A 711 58.67 3.39 -76.08
C PRO A 711 59.40 4.49 -76.87
N ALA A 712 59.45 5.69 -76.30
CA ALA A 712 60.39 6.73 -76.65
C ALA A 712 61.29 7.02 -75.43
N GLU A 713 62.58 6.75 -75.62
CA GLU A 713 63.79 7.28 -74.94
C GLU A 713 63.63 8.73 -74.46
N ASP A 714 64.37 9.31 -73.51
CA ASP A 714 65.46 8.98 -72.59
C ASP A 714 65.72 10.32 -71.85
N THR A 715 66.11 10.30 -70.58
CA THR A 715 67.18 11.11 -69.98
C THR A 715 67.13 11.06 -68.45
N GLY A 716 68.12 10.40 -67.85
CA GLY A 716 68.95 11.06 -66.83
C GLY A 716 68.86 10.54 -65.40
N ASP A 717 69.59 9.46 -65.13
CA ASP A 717 70.36 9.29 -63.88
C ASP A 717 71.33 10.47 -63.70
N VAL A 718 71.44 11.01 -62.48
CA VAL A 718 72.69 11.13 -61.67
C VAL A 718 72.48 12.15 -60.55
N ASP A 719 72.46 11.70 -59.30
CA ASP A 719 73.53 11.97 -58.32
C ASP A 719 73.11 11.48 -56.92
N ASP A 720 74.13 11.12 -56.14
CA ASP A 720 74.13 10.68 -54.73
C ASP A 720 73.80 9.19 -54.51
N LEU A 721 74.72 8.30 -54.14
CA LEU A 721 75.94 8.48 -53.37
C LEU A 721 76.77 7.19 -53.49
N LEU A 722 77.97 7.33 -54.05
CA LEU A 722 79.11 6.56 -53.58
C LEU A 722 79.40 7.03 -52.15
N ASP A 723 79.06 6.21 -51.16
CA ASP A 723 79.86 6.16 -49.95
C ASP A 723 79.78 4.79 -49.27
N MET A 724 80.93 4.13 -49.29
CA MET A 724 81.44 3.15 -48.33
C MET A 724 81.03 1.67 -48.48
N MET A 725 81.88 0.99 -49.26
CA MET A 725 82.57 -0.31 -49.02
C MET A 725 81.83 -1.48 -48.38
#